data_AF-A0A7V2DYN6-F1
#
_entry.id   AF-A0A7V2DYN6-F1
#
_cell.length_a   1.000
_cell.length_b   1.000
_cell.length_c   1.000
_cell.angle_alpha   90.00
_cell.angle_beta   90.00
_cell.angle_gamma   90.00
#
_symmetry.space_group_name_H-M   'P 1'
#
loop_
_entity.id
_entity.type
_entity.pdbx_description
1 polymer ?
#
loop_
_entity_poly.entity_id
_entity_poly.type
_entity_poly.pdbx_seq_one_letter_code
_entity_poly.pdbx_strand_id
1 'polypeptide(L)'
;MGRFIWREIRGRPGRVAALGLGTLAAAASFVLLTSAVSTSQLRVVGTVREHFRAAYDILVRPPGSRTGLERKHQLVQANFLSGAYGGITVDQWRRVLDVPGVEVAAPIANLGYVIPIHRVPIRIDRYLDDEPVQLYRVRTTWLANGTSRYPGGDLYVYYTRRHRFVAIPPPFGTLRTLAEVVPGAQEPVPVCPGGFLEGAPRPERTPYSGADPANTYLQCFSGRSPRLGRFNLQPFPRGVGTATDAEFPILLAGIDPLQEARLVGLDRAVVGGRFLREGEVAETAAPEVEIPVIASSRMYVDQGLVAEVERLAIPPGARFPTLLGSRRAFELITSLPGRAVGRVTMDPQDLYRSMLRDLGGLSVADLWTAAPVRYAETPGRLRALAVENPDAVWESPAQSPFFPAPPGNEDVQFRGLRGYHAPCSQRLGGCTVAAQLRVVGRFDPERLPGFSPLSRVPLESYYPPVALPADRASREALGGRPLLPTMNLGDYVSQPPFLFTTIDAARDLLRTFQGADPSAPISAIRVRVAGVAGPDPLSRERIRRVAELIHRRTGLAVDITAGSSPRPMLVELPPGRFGRPRLLLSEPWVEKGVAVRYLEALDRKSLALSLLVLLAAGFFLANGALASVRARRAELGTLLCLGWDGGRLARAVLGELALVGAAAGTAGAGLALALGRALGLEVGLPRVLLVPPVGLALALASGLAPALRAARGSPLDAVRPPAHPRAGLRAVRRLPSMALAELLRLPSRAIVGSAGLLVGAGALAFLLSVELGFRGVLVGTLLGRAISLEVRGVDLLSAALTGVLGAASVADVLALNLRERAPELALLRASGWSGRHLGLLLALEAAGVGALGAVPGAAVGAAAGLLLGGGAAALLSGATAAGGGVVLALLASTVPALALGRTATARALAEE
;
A
#
# COMPACT_ATOMS: atom_id res chain seq x y z
N MET A 1 -49.35 -45.30 -2.38
CA MET A 1 -48.51 -44.24 -2.98
C MET A 1 -47.04 -44.66 -3.14
N GLY A 2 -46.32 -45.02 -2.08
CA GLY A 2 -44.88 -45.37 -2.18
C GLY A 2 -44.52 -46.50 -3.17
N ARG A 3 -45.29 -47.60 -3.21
CA ARG A 3 -45.07 -48.70 -4.18
C ARG A 3 -45.28 -48.28 -5.65
N PHE A 4 -46.16 -47.30 -5.89
CA PHE A 4 -46.42 -46.75 -7.22
C PHE A 4 -45.22 -45.91 -7.68
N ILE A 5 -44.76 -44.98 -6.84
CA ILE A 5 -43.57 -44.13 -7.10
C ILE A 5 -42.34 -45.00 -7.40
N TRP A 6 -42.12 -46.06 -6.63
CA TRP A 6 -40.97 -46.95 -6.81
C TRP A 6 -41.02 -47.77 -8.11
N ARG A 7 -42.20 -48.26 -8.51
CA ARG A 7 -42.38 -48.98 -9.79
C ARG A 7 -42.14 -48.05 -10.98
N GLU A 8 -42.59 -46.81 -10.87
CA GLU A 8 -42.46 -45.82 -11.92
C GLU A 8 -41.01 -45.42 -12.18
N ILE A 9 -40.24 -45.26 -11.10
CA ILE A 9 -38.80 -45.03 -11.16
C ILE A 9 -38.06 -46.18 -11.88
N ARG A 10 -38.45 -47.43 -11.60
CA ARG A 10 -37.84 -48.62 -12.22
C ARG A 10 -38.25 -48.84 -13.69
N GLY A 11 -39.47 -48.45 -14.05
CA GLY A 11 -40.01 -48.67 -15.39
C GLY A 11 -39.36 -47.82 -16.48
N ARG A 12 -38.68 -46.71 -16.13
CA ARG A 12 -38.13 -45.75 -17.11
C ARG A 12 -36.73 -45.24 -16.74
N PRO A 13 -35.71 -46.12 -16.76
CA PRO A 13 -34.37 -45.81 -16.27
C PRO A 13 -33.71 -44.64 -17.00
N GLY A 14 -33.92 -44.48 -18.31
CA GLY A 14 -33.26 -43.43 -19.10
C GLY A 14 -33.65 -41.99 -18.71
N ARG A 15 -34.90 -41.75 -18.30
CA ARG A 15 -35.37 -40.40 -17.91
C ARG A 15 -35.03 -40.08 -16.47
N VAL A 16 -35.21 -41.05 -15.58
CA VAL A 16 -34.79 -40.92 -14.17
C VAL A 16 -33.28 -40.73 -14.09
N ALA A 17 -32.50 -41.42 -14.93
CA ALA A 17 -31.06 -41.24 -15.02
C ALA A 17 -30.68 -39.84 -15.53
N ALA A 18 -31.34 -39.31 -16.56
CA ALA A 18 -31.06 -37.95 -17.06
C ALA A 18 -31.37 -36.87 -16.02
N LEU A 19 -32.55 -36.96 -15.37
CA LEU A 19 -32.98 -36.01 -14.33
C LEU A 19 -32.11 -36.15 -13.07
N GLY A 20 -31.78 -37.39 -12.68
CA GLY A 20 -30.87 -37.69 -11.57
C GLY A 20 -29.44 -37.23 -11.81
N LEU A 21 -28.86 -37.47 -12.99
CA LEU A 21 -27.51 -37.01 -13.38
C LEU A 21 -27.44 -35.49 -13.42
N GLY A 22 -28.45 -34.83 -13.98
CA GLY A 22 -28.52 -33.37 -14.00
C GLY A 22 -28.67 -32.78 -12.59
N THR A 23 -29.47 -33.40 -11.73
CA THR A 23 -29.60 -33.02 -10.31
C THR A 23 -28.29 -33.24 -9.56
N LEU A 24 -27.60 -34.35 -9.81
CA LEU A 24 -26.31 -34.69 -9.21
C LEU A 24 -25.22 -33.72 -9.67
N ALA A 25 -25.18 -33.36 -10.95
CA ALA A 25 -24.25 -32.38 -11.49
C ALA A 25 -24.50 -30.98 -10.89
N ALA A 26 -25.76 -30.57 -10.75
CA ALA A 26 -26.12 -29.31 -10.12
C ALA A 26 -25.76 -29.28 -8.62
N ALA A 27 -26.05 -30.35 -7.89
CA ALA A 27 -25.70 -30.49 -6.47
C ALA A 27 -24.18 -30.52 -6.26
N ALA A 28 -23.45 -31.31 -7.03
CA ALA A 28 -21.99 -31.38 -6.96
C ALA A 28 -21.34 -30.03 -7.31
N SER A 29 -21.83 -29.37 -8.37
CA SER A 29 -21.36 -28.02 -8.75
C SER A 29 -21.61 -27.02 -7.63
N PHE A 30 -22.80 -27.01 -7.03
CA PHE A 30 -23.11 -26.15 -5.88
C PHE A 30 -22.13 -26.37 -4.73
N VAL A 31 -21.89 -27.62 -4.33
CA VAL A 31 -20.98 -27.89 -3.20
C VAL A 31 -19.54 -27.52 -3.52
N LEU A 32 -19.06 -27.82 -4.73
CA LEU A 32 -17.70 -27.45 -5.15
C LEU A 32 -17.52 -25.94 -5.18
N LEU A 33 -18.49 -25.20 -5.72
CA LEU A 33 -18.48 -23.75 -5.78
C LEU A 33 -18.51 -23.14 -4.38
N THR A 34 -19.44 -23.57 -3.53
CA THR A 34 -19.54 -23.09 -2.15
C THR A 34 -18.29 -23.45 -1.33
N SER A 35 -17.71 -24.64 -1.54
CA SER A 35 -16.48 -25.07 -0.86
C SER A 35 -15.25 -24.30 -1.34
N ALA A 36 -15.13 -24.07 -2.65
CA ALA A 36 -14.04 -23.27 -3.22
C ALA A 36 -14.12 -21.80 -2.77
N VAL A 37 -15.31 -21.21 -2.79
CA VAL A 37 -15.58 -19.86 -2.26
C VAL A 37 -15.21 -19.79 -0.78
N SER A 38 -15.60 -20.78 0.00
CA SER A 38 -15.31 -20.80 1.44
C SER A 38 -13.84 -21.03 1.75
N THR A 39 -13.14 -21.88 1.00
CA THR A 39 -11.70 -22.12 1.16
C THR A 39 -10.93 -20.86 0.81
N SER A 40 -11.33 -20.18 -0.28
CA SER A 40 -10.80 -18.87 -0.63
C SER A 40 -11.07 -17.86 0.49
N GLN A 41 -12.30 -17.79 1.00
CA GLN A 41 -12.65 -16.88 2.09
C GLN A 41 -11.84 -17.16 3.36
N LEU A 42 -11.66 -18.43 3.75
CA LEU A 42 -10.86 -18.82 4.92
C LEU A 42 -9.38 -18.46 4.75
N ARG A 43 -8.80 -18.72 3.57
CA ARG A 43 -7.41 -18.34 3.27
C ARG A 43 -7.24 -16.83 3.31
N VAL A 44 -8.16 -16.08 2.68
CA VAL A 44 -8.13 -14.62 2.71
C VAL A 44 -8.33 -14.07 4.12
N VAL A 45 -9.27 -14.61 4.89
CA VAL A 45 -9.46 -14.24 6.29
C VAL A 45 -8.21 -14.56 7.11
N GLY A 46 -7.53 -15.67 6.82
CA GLY A 46 -6.22 -16.02 7.38
C GLY A 46 -5.17 -14.96 7.10
N THR A 47 -4.92 -14.64 5.83
CA THR A 47 -3.98 -13.59 5.39
C THR A 47 -4.33 -12.23 5.98
N VAL A 48 -5.61 -11.85 5.99
CA VAL A 48 -6.08 -10.62 6.63
C VAL A 48 -5.86 -10.67 8.13
N ARG A 49 -6.09 -11.79 8.81
CA ARG A 49 -5.92 -11.93 10.26
C ARG A 49 -4.45 -11.83 10.67
N GLU A 50 -3.57 -12.49 9.95
CA GLU A 50 -2.11 -12.42 10.14
C GLU A 50 -1.56 -11.00 9.96
N HIS A 51 -2.27 -10.19 9.18
CA HIS A 51 -1.85 -8.82 8.87
C HIS A 51 -2.84 -7.76 9.36
N PHE A 52 -3.82 -8.09 10.21
CA PHE A 52 -4.87 -7.12 10.57
C PHE A 52 -4.32 -6.06 11.52
N ARG A 53 -3.49 -6.50 12.46
CA ARG A 53 -2.95 -5.67 13.53
C ARG A 53 -1.63 -5.06 13.09
N ALA A 54 -1.60 -3.75 12.97
CA ALA A 54 -0.38 -3.00 12.72
C ALA A 54 0.39 -2.77 14.03
N ALA A 55 1.38 -1.86 14.04
CA ALA A 55 2.09 -1.51 15.27
C ALA A 55 1.16 -1.00 16.39
N TYR A 56 0.15 -0.24 16.00
CA TYR A 56 -0.91 0.30 16.85
C TYR A 56 -2.28 0.24 16.14
N ASP A 57 -3.36 0.21 16.92
CA ASP A 57 -4.73 0.04 16.43
C ASP A 57 -5.40 1.38 16.09
N ILE A 58 -5.03 2.43 16.83
CA ILE A 58 -5.58 3.79 16.73
C ILE A 58 -4.42 4.80 16.75
N LEU A 59 -4.52 5.81 15.89
CA LEU A 59 -3.67 7.00 15.88
C LEU A 59 -4.48 8.22 16.32
N VAL A 60 -4.01 8.91 17.36
CA VAL A 60 -4.60 10.15 17.85
C VAL A 60 -3.70 11.33 17.46
N ARG A 61 -4.30 12.39 16.92
CA ARG A 61 -3.61 13.57 16.38
C ARG A 61 -4.25 14.86 16.91
N PRO A 62 -3.53 16.00 16.87
CA PRO A 62 -4.10 17.31 17.20
C PRO A 62 -5.35 17.61 16.37
N PRO A 63 -6.31 18.39 16.90
CA PRO A 63 -7.47 18.83 16.13
C PRO A 63 -7.02 19.65 14.91
N GLY A 64 -7.66 19.45 13.75
CA GLY A 64 -7.32 20.17 12.52
C GLY A 64 -6.09 19.66 11.75
N SER A 65 -5.38 18.65 12.25
CA SER A 65 -4.19 18.05 11.59
C SER A 65 -4.46 17.30 10.28
N ARG A 66 -5.74 17.06 9.93
CA ARG A 66 -6.14 16.32 8.71
C ARG A 66 -6.02 17.18 7.46
N THR A 67 -5.17 16.76 6.52
CA THR A 67 -5.03 17.49 5.24
C THR A 67 -6.27 17.34 4.34
N GLY A 68 -6.41 18.19 3.33
CA GLY A 68 -7.50 18.10 2.35
C GLY A 68 -7.50 16.77 1.58
N LEU A 69 -6.30 16.29 1.22
CA LEU A 69 -6.10 14.99 0.56
C LEU A 69 -6.57 13.83 1.44
N GLU A 70 -6.28 13.88 2.75
CA GLU A 70 -6.71 12.83 3.68
C GLU A 70 -8.24 12.77 3.80
N ARG A 71 -8.90 13.93 3.82
CA ARG A 71 -10.38 14.01 3.90
C ARG A 71 -11.04 13.49 2.62
N LYS A 72 -10.47 13.79 1.45
CA LYS A 72 -11.01 13.41 0.14
C LYS A 72 -10.77 11.93 -0.21
N HIS A 73 -9.59 11.40 0.10
CA HIS A 73 -9.16 10.08 -0.36
C HIS A 73 -9.04 9.03 0.76
N GLN A 74 -9.25 9.39 2.02
CA GLN A 74 -9.02 8.53 3.20
C GLN A 74 -7.60 7.97 3.28
N LEU A 75 -6.64 8.64 2.62
CA LEU A 75 -5.23 8.32 2.65
C LEU A 75 -4.54 9.10 3.76
N VAL A 76 -3.54 8.52 4.39
CA VAL A 76 -2.62 9.21 5.31
C VAL A 76 -1.23 9.12 4.67
N GLN A 77 -0.55 10.27 4.56
CA GLN A 77 0.80 10.30 4.01
C GLN A 77 1.73 9.43 4.86
N ALA A 78 2.69 8.75 4.21
CA ALA A 78 3.69 7.95 4.92
C ALA A 78 4.62 8.77 5.83
N ASN A 79 4.61 10.10 5.70
CA ASN A 79 5.56 11.07 6.23
C ASN A 79 4.92 12.11 7.18
N PHE A 80 3.78 11.74 7.79
CA PHE A 80 2.90 12.70 8.46
C PHE A 80 3.43 13.10 9.84
N LEU A 81 4.09 12.20 10.58
CA LEU A 81 4.61 12.50 11.92
C LEU A 81 5.79 13.46 11.86
N SER A 82 6.64 13.29 10.86
CA SER A 82 7.90 14.05 10.75
C SER A 82 7.70 15.57 10.51
N GLY A 83 6.47 16.01 10.20
CA GLY A 83 6.09 17.41 10.07
C GLY A 83 5.06 17.90 11.10
N ALA A 84 4.73 17.09 12.10
CA ALA A 84 3.79 17.44 13.18
C ALA A 84 4.56 17.79 14.46
N TYR A 85 4.30 18.97 15.02
CA TYR A 85 4.95 19.47 16.25
C TYR A 85 3.87 19.96 17.21
N GLY A 86 3.87 19.41 18.42
CA GLY A 86 2.91 19.74 19.47
C GLY A 86 1.41 19.56 19.10
N GLY A 87 0.55 20.18 19.91
CA GLY A 87 -0.90 20.25 19.73
C GLY A 87 -1.74 19.29 20.59
N ILE A 88 -1.12 18.45 21.41
CA ILE A 88 -1.79 17.61 22.41
C ILE A 88 -1.15 17.87 23.79
N THR A 89 -1.99 18.13 24.80
CA THR A 89 -1.53 18.34 26.18
C THR A 89 -1.27 17.02 26.90
N VAL A 90 -0.42 17.06 27.93
CA VAL A 90 -0.17 15.89 28.80
C VAL A 90 -1.47 15.41 29.45
N ASP A 91 -2.37 16.32 29.83
CA ASP A 91 -3.67 15.97 30.42
C ASP A 91 -4.65 15.35 29.41
N GLN A 92 -4.58 15.76 28.13
CA GLN A 92 -5.31 15.06 27.08
C GLN A 92 -4.77 13.64 26.89
N TRP A 93 -3.45 13.46 26.88
CA TRP A 93 -2.83 12.12 26.79
C TRP A 93 -3.20 11.22 27.98
N ARG A 94 -3.14 11.72 29.22
CA ARG A 94 -3.60 10.97 30.41
C ARG A 94 -5.06 10.55 30.27
N ARG A 95 -5.94 11.45 29.81
CA ARG A 95 -7.34 11.11 29.51
C ARG A 95 -7.50 10.04 28.44
N VAL A 96 -6.58 9.93 27.47
CA VAL A 96 -6.54 8.82 26.48
C VAL A 96 -6.14 7.53 27.17
N LEU A 97 -5.10 7.55 28.00
CA LEU A 97 -4.61 6.39 28.74
C LEU A 97 -5.70 5.83 29.68
N ASP A 98 -6.51 6.71 30.29
CA ASP A 98 -7.61 6.35 31.19
C ASP A 98 -8.89 5.87 30.46
N VAL A 99 -8.90 5.78 29.12
CA VAL A 99 -10.06 5.25 28.39
C VAL A 99 -10.17 3.73 28.60
N PRO A 100 -11.32 3.22 29.08
CA PRO A 100 -11.52 1.78 29.24
C PRO A 100 -11.30 1.03 27.91
N GLY A 101 -10.44 0.02 27.93
CA GLY A 101 -10.06 -0.77 26.75
C GLY A 101 -8.79 -0.31 26.05
N VAL A 102 -8.13 0.77 26.49
CA VAL A 102 -6.77 1.12 26.09
C VAL A 102 -5.77 0.23 26.84
N GLU A 103 -4.92 -0.48 26.11
CA GLU A 103 -3.85 -1.33 26.65
C GLU A 103 -2.53 -0.55 26.77
N VAL A 104 -2.21 0.21 25.71
CA VAL A 104 -1.03 1.06 25.60
C VAL A 104 -1.44 2.36 24.92
N ALA A 105 -0.96 3.49 25.42
CA ALA A 105 -1.06 4.79 24.75
C ALA A 105 0.31 5.45 24.74
N ALA A 106 1.09 5.20 23.69
CA ALA A 106 2.45 5.70 23.55
C ALA A 106 2.47 7.09 22.87
N PRO A 107 2.71 8.16 23.63
CA PRO A 107 2.82 9.51 23.09
C PRO A 107 4.17 9.73 22.41
N ILE A 108 4.19 10.56 21.36
CA ILE A 108 5.42 11.10 20.79
C ILE A 108 5.30 12.62 20.66
N ALA A 109 6.31 13.33 21.12
CA ALA A 109 6.42 14.78 21.12
C ALA A 109 7.61 15.20 20.25
N ASN A 110 7.40 15.44 18.96
CA ASN A 110 8.46 15.97 18.10
C ASN A 110 8.70 17.44 18.49
N LEU A 111 9.91 17.74 18.94
CA LEU A 111 10.26 19.08 19.45
C LEU A 111 10.81 19.96 18.34
N GLY A 112 11.74 19.41 17.55
CA GLY A 112 12.42 20.12 16.48
C GLY A 112 13.80 19.55 16.19
N TYR A 113 14.44 20.08 15.17
CA TYR A 113 15.82 19.80 14.80
C TYR A 113 16.77 20.65 15.66
N VAL A 114 17.72 19.98 16.28
CA VAL A 114 18.94 20.59 16.82
C VAL A 114 20.09 20.29 15.88
N ILE A 115 21.06 21.18 15.77
CA ILE A 115 22.15 21.03 14.79
C ILE A 115 23.50 21.04 15.52
N PRO A 116 23.95 19.89 16.06
CA PRO A 116 25.34 19.76 16.48
C PRO A 116 26.31 20.06 15.34
N ILE A 117 27.28 20.90 15.64
CA ILE A 117 28.42 21.16 14.78
C ILE A 117 29.53 20.21 15.21
N HIS A 118 29.89 19.28 14.33
CA HIS A 118 30.98 18.33 14.57
C HIS A 118 32.17 18.66 13.71
N ARG A 119 33.35 18.74 14.32
CA ARG A 119 34.58 18.98 13.59
C ARG A 119 35.09 17.69 12.96
N VAL A 120 35.18 17.66 11.64
CA VAL A 120 35.61 16.51 10.85
C VAL A 120 37.07 16.68 10.43
N PRO A 121 38.02 15.95 11.05
CA PRO A 121 39.44 16.07 10.71
C PRO A 121 39.76 15.39 9.38
N ILE A 122 40.41 16.13 8.47
CA ILE A 122 40.90 15.66 7.17
C ILE A 122 42.43 15.57 7.23
N ARG A 123 42.94 14.36 7.43
CA ARG A 123 44.39 14.09 7.47
C ARG A 123 45.01 14.02 6.09
N ILE A 124 46.15 14.67 5.93
CA ILE A 124 46.92 14.67 4.68
C ILE A 124 48.32 14.05 4.84
N ASP A 125 48.63 13.45 5.99
CA ASP A 125 49.95 12.89 6.31
C ASP A 125 50.52 11.99 5.20
N ARG A 126 49.66 11.16 4.61
CA ARG A 126 50.01 10.23 3.52
C ARG A 126 50.43 10.89 2.21
N TYR A 127 50.17 12.18 2.04
CA TYR A 127 50.47 12.93 0.83
C TYR A 127 51.73 13.80 0.97
N LEU A 128 52.33 13.85 2.15
CA LEU A 128 53.58 14.58 2.41
C LEU A 128 54.76 13.84 1.76
N ASP A 129 55.61 14.58 1.05
CA ASP A 129 56.86 14.09 0.43
C ASP A 129 58.08 14.71 1.12
N ASP A 130 59.32 14.47 0.68
CA ASP A 130 60.53 15.00 1.33
C ASP A 130 60.86 16.47 1.00
N GLU A 131 60.03 17.12 0.18
CA GLU A 131 60.21 18.54 -0.17
C GLU A 131 60.21 19.42 1.10
N PRO A 132 61.06 20.44 1.16
CA PRO A 132 61.30 21.18 2.38
C PRO A 132 60.16 22.16 2.70
N VAL A 133 59.38 22.58 1.71
CA VAL A 133 58.21 23.48 1.84
C VAL A 133 57.09 22.98 0.94
N GLN A 134 55.88 22.88 1.49
CA GLN A 134 54.74 22.24 0.83
C GLN A 134 53.46 23.04 1.11
N LEU A 135 52.60 23.09 0.10
CA LEU A 135 51.31 23.74 0.20
C LEU A 135 50.25 22.87 -0.47
N TYR A 136 49.14 22.67 0.23
CA TYR A 136 48.02 21.88 -0.24
C TYR A 136 46.74 22.70 -0.23
N ARG A 137 45.87 22.41 -1.20
CA ARG A 137 44.46 22.81 -1.20
C ARG A 137 43.60 21.57 -1.04
N VAL A 138 42.63 21.64 -0.14
CA VAL A 138 41.67 20.58 0.16
C VAL A 138 40.29 21.13 -0.18
N ARG A 139 39.74 20.67 -1.30
CA ARG A 139 38.40 21.06 -1.76
C ARG A 139 37.37 20.13 -1.19
N THR A 140 36.40 20.66 -0.46
CA THR A 140 35.35 19.87 0.16
C THR A 140 34.08 19.88 -0.68
N THR A 141 33.37 18.76 -0.74
CA THR A 141 32.07 18.63 -1.41
C THR A 141 31.22 17.64 -0.65
N TRP A 142 30.00 18.05 -0.30
CA TRP A 142 28.99 17.17 0.26
C TRP A 142 28.20 16.52 -0.86
N LEU A 143 28.19 15.19 -0.91
CA LEU A 143 27.45 14.42 -1.91
C LEU A 143 26.21 13.81 -1.26
N ALA A 144 25.03 14.06 -1.83
CA ALA A 144 23.78 13.52 -1.32
C ALA A 144 22.99 12.70 -2.35
N ASN A 145 22.46 11.55 -1.94
CA ASN A 145 21.65 10.64 -2.75
C ASN A 145 22.28 10.26 -4.12
N GLY A 146 23.61 10.34 -4.24
CA GLY A 146 24.35 10.12 -5.49
C GLY A 146 24.15 11.17 -6.60
N THR A 147 23.19 12.09 -6.46
CA THR A 147 22.84 13.07 -7.49
C THR A 147 23.23 14.50 -7.14
N SER A 148 23.06 14.91 -5.88
CA SER A 148 23.28 16.30 -5.46
C SER A 148 24.71 16.52 -5.01
N ARG A 149 25.29 17.66 -5.40
CA ARG A 149 26.65 18.06 -5.02
C ARG A 149 26.64 19.47 -4.42
N TYR A 150 26.88 19.57 -3.12
CA TYR A 150 26.97 20.85 -2.42
C TYR A 150 28.45 21.19 -2.22
N PRO A 151 28.99 22.21 -2.92
CA PRO A 151 30.37 22.62 -2.74
C PRO A 151 30.57 23.15 -1.31
N GLY A 152 31.68 22.77 -0.69
CA GLY A 152 32.14 23.32 0.58
C GLY A 152 33.27 24.32 0.38
N GLY A 153 33.89 24.76 1.49
CA GLY A 153 35.04 25.67 1.45
C GLY A 153 36.33 25.05 0.92
N ASP A 154 37.20 25.89 0.36
CA ASP A 154 38.57 25.56 0.00
C ASP A 154 39.49 25.72 1.23
N LEU A 155 40.07 24.63 1.69
CA LEU A 155 40.90 24.61 2.89
C LEU A 155 42.37 24.48 2.51
N TYR A 156 43.26 25.22 3.16
CA TYR A 156 44.68 25.23 2.80
C TYR A 156 45.55 24.67 3.92
N VAL A 157 46.60 23.93 3.56
CA VAL A 157 47.58 23.41 4.51
C VAL A 157 49.00 23.76 4.06
N TYR A 158 49.70 24.53 4.88
CA TYR A 158 51.12 24.81 4.75
C TYR A 158 51.94 23.89 5.65
N TYR A 159 52.92 23.20 5.07
CA TYR A 159 53.83 22.32 5.79
C TYR A 159 55.29 22.60 5.44
N THR A 160 56.13 22.80 6.45
CA THR A 160 57.57 23.06 6.27
C THR A 160 58.42 22.09 7.09
N ARG A 161 59.54 21.65 6.51
CA ARG A 161 60.62 20.94 7.22
C ARG A 161 61.82 21.83 7.51
N ARG A 162 61.89 23.02 6.90
CA ARG A 162 63.04 23.93 7.00
C ARG A 162 63.16 24.53 8.39
N HIS A 163 62.10 25.16 8.87
CA HIS A 163 62.13 26.01 10.05
C HIS A 163 61.18 25.51 11.11
N ARG A 164 61.53 25.77 12.38
CA ARG A 164 60.65 25.53 13.53
C ARG A 164 59.63 26.66 13.64
N PHE A 165 58.45 26.34 14.14
CA PHE A 165 57.49 27.36 14.54
C PHE A 165 57.64 27.71 16.02
N VAL A 166 57.18 28.91 16.36
CA VAL A 166 56.97 29.40 17.72
C VAL A 166 55.56 29.96 17.82
N ALA A 167 54.93 29.80 18.98
CA ALA A 167 53.63 30.43 19.26
C ALA A 167 53.90 31.83 19.80
N ILE A 168 53.47 32.86 19.08
CA ILE A 168 53.61 34.26 19.51
C ILE A 168 52.27 34.78 20.04
N PRO A 169 52.28 35.83 20.88
CA PRO A 169 51.05 36.48 21.30
C PRO A 169 50.23 36.93 20.09
N PRO A 170 48.89 36.93 20.18
CA PRO A 170 48.03 37.44 19.11
C PRO A 170 48.39 38.90 18.79
N PRO A 171 48.49 39.29 17.50
CA PRO A 171 48.49 40.71 17.13
C PRO A 171 47.15 41.39 17.46
N PHE A 172 46.04 40.63 17.42
CA PHE A 172 44.71 41.02 17.91
C PHE A 172 43.95 39.78 18.46
N GLY A 173 43.28 39.88 19.61
CA GLY A 173 42.42 38.81 20.17
C GLY A 173 43.08 37.91 21.25
N THR A 174 42.52 36.71 21.48
CA THR A 174 42.92 35.79 22.57
C THR A 174 43.70 34.54 22.12
N LEU A 175 43.69 34.19 20.82
CA LEU A 175 44.34 32.98 20.30
C LEU A 175 45.80 33.25 19.86
N ARG A 176 46.76 32.46 20.37
CA ARG A 176 48.16 32.53 19.93
C ARG A 176 48.27 32.24 18.43
N THR A 177 49.08 33.01 17.72
CA THR A 177 49.35 32.81 16.29
C THR A 177 50.67 32.06 16.09
N LEU A 178 50.78 31.31 14.99
CA LEU A 178 51.98 30.55 14.65
C LEU A 178 52.92 31.40 13.81
N ALA A 179 54.16 31.54 14.28
CA ALA A 179 55.21 32.23 13.55
C ALA A 179 56.37 31.30 13.22
N GLU A 180 56.93 31.48 12.02
CA GLU A 180 58.07 30.74 11.51
C GLU A 180 59.37 31.47 11.81
N VAL A 181 60.35 30.75 12.39
CA VAL A 181 61.68 31.30 12.68
C VAL A 181 62.55 31.22 11.42
N VAL A 182 62.53 32.29 10.62
CA VAL A 182 63.25 32.38 9.35
C VAL A 182 64.67 32.92 9.58
N PRO A 183 65.74 32.24 9.12
CA PRO A 183 67.10 32.74 9.19
C PRO A 183 67.24 34.11 8.51
N GLY A 184 67.81 35.09 9.22
CA GLY A 184 68.01 36.45 8.71
C GLY A 184 66.83 37.42 8.93
N ALA A 185 65.71 36.95 9.48
CA ALA A 185 64.65 37.84 9.97
C ALA A 185 64.95 38.30 11.40
N GLN A 186 64.69 39.57 11.72
CA GLN A 186 64.84 40.12 13.08
C GLN A 186 63.81 39.54 14.06
N GLU A 187 62.62 39.20 13.57
CA GLU A 187 61.51 38.62 14.36
C GLU A 187 60.90 37.40 13.66
N PRO A 188 60.27 36.46 14.40
CA PRO A 188 59.52 35.36 13.82
C PRO A 188 58.37 35.85 12.92
N VAL A 189 58.24 35.27 11.72
CA VAL A 189 57.26 35.71 10.72
C VAL A 189 55.90 35.04 10.96
N PRO A 190 54.79 35.78 11.14
CA PRO A 190 53.48 35.18 11.40
C PRO A 190 52.93 34.50 10.14
N VAL A 191 52.98 33.17 10.06
CA VAL A 191 52.61 32.41 8.86
C VAL A 191 51.15 31.93 8.86
N CYS A 192 50.54 31.74 10.04
CA CYS A 192 49.11 31.41 10.19
C CYS A 192 48.55 31.88 11.53
N PRO A 193 47.28 32.32 11.63
CA PRO A 193 46.33 32.57 10.54
C PRO A 193 46.32 34.03 10.03
N GLY A 194 47.15 34.91 10.60
CA GLY A 194 47.08 36.37 10.46
C GLY A 194 47.04 36.89 9.01
N GLY A 195 48.12 36.75 8.24
CA GLY A 195 48.21 37.33 6.89
C GLY A 195 47.18 36.78 5.89
N PHE A 196 46.84 35.49 5.99
CA PHE A 196 45.85 34.85 5.13
C PHE A 196 44.42 35.34 5.42
N LEU A 197 44.00 35.38 6.69
CA LEU A 197 42.66 35.85 7.04
C LEU A 197 42.50 37.36 6.85
N GLU A 198 43.54 38.16 7.10
CA GLU A 198 43.49 39.61 6.87
C GLU A 198 43.38 39.98 5.39
N GLY A 199 43.92 39.15 4.50
CA GLY A 199 43.85 39.31 3.05
C GLY A 199 42.56 38.79 2.42
N ALA A 200 41.76 38.02 3.16
CA ALA A 200 40.52 37.45 2.65
C ALA A 200 39.47 38.55 2.43
N PRO A 201 38.68 38.51 1.33
CA PRO A 201 37.55 39.40 1.17
C PRO A 201 36.56 39.18 2.33
N ARG A 202 35.90 40.25 2.78
CA ARG A 202 34.78 40.16 3.73
C ARG A 202 33.48 39.98 2.93
N PRO A 203 33.02 38.75 2.69
CA PRO A 203 31.77 38.52 1.95
C PRO A 203 30.56 39.06 2.70
N GLU A 204 29.45 39.24 1.97
CA GLU A 204 28.12 39.25 2.60
C GLU A 204 27.94 37.91 3.32
N ARG A 205 27.64 37.96 4.63
CA ARG A 205 27.47 36.74 5.43
C ARG A 205 26.20 36.05 4.98
N THR A 206 26.31 34.81 4.52
CA THR A 206 25.17 33.92 4.28
C THR A 206 25.11 32.88 5.40
N PRO A 207 23.94 32.30 5.69
CA PRO A 207 23.86 31.23 6.68
C PRO A 207 24.44 29.90 6.17
N TYR A 208 24.68 29.73 4.86
CA TYR A 208 25.04 28.44 4.27
C TYR A 208 26.57 28.24 4.25
N SER A 209 27.04 27.25 5.00
CA SER A 209 28.47 27.05 5.28
C SER A 209 29.35 26.80 4.03
N GLY A 210 28.79 26.29 2.93
CA GLY A 210 29.53 26.04 1.70
C GLY A 210 29.91 27.29 0.90
N ALA A 211 29.17 28.39 1.08
CA ALA A 211 29.35 29.63 0.32
C ALA A 211 30.02 30.74 1.14
N ASP A 212 30.37 30.50 2.41
CA ASP A 212 30.99 31.50 3.29
C ASP A 212 32.53 31.42 3.23
N PRO A 213 33.22 32.43 2.64
CA PRO A 213 34.66 32.59 2.76
C PRO A 213 35.23 32.53 4.19
N ALA A 214 34.43 32.74 5.23
CA ALA A 214 34.84 32.52 6.61
C ALA A 214 35.26 31.05 6.89
N ASN A 215 34.78 30.11 6.07
CA ASN A 215 35.17 28.70 6.12
C ASN A 215 36.41 28.37 5.27
N THR A 216 37.02 29.38 4.64
CA THR A 216 38.31 29.27 3.93
C THR A 216 39.43 29.72 4.86
N TYR A 217 40.33 28.81 5.23
CA TYR A 217 41.44 29.15 6.13
C TYR A 217 42.70 28.34 5.83
N LEU A 218 43.84 28.84 6.34
CA LEU A 218 45.15 28.22 6.21
C LEU A 218 45.59 27.59 7.55
N GLN A 219 45.98 26.33 7.49
CA GLN A 219 46.55 25.56 8.59
C GLN A 219 48.06 25.43 8.41
N CYS A 220 48.84 25.70 9.45
CA CYS A 220 50.29 25.66 9.37
C CYS A 220 50.85 24.53 10.24
N PHE A 221 51.81 23.77 9.69
CA PHE A 221 52.54 22.72 10.38
C PHE A 221 54.04 22.78 10.09
N SER A 222 54.85 22.38 11.06
CA SER A 222 56.30 22.24 10.88
C SER A 222 56.78 20.89 11.40
N GLY A 223 57.58 20.20 10.59
CA GLY A 223 58.24 18.95 10.97
C GLY A 223 59.22 19.11 12.15
N ARG A 224 59.72 20.34 12.39
CA ARG A 224 60.62 20.65 13.52
C ARG A 224 59.87 21.03 14.80
N SER A 225 58.57 21.26 14.72
CA SER A 225 57.73 21.62 15.87
C SER A 225 56.31 21.02 15.77
N PRO A 226 56.17 19.68 15.70
CA PRO A 226 54.91 19.00 15.36
C PRO A 226 53.80 19.23 16.40
N ARG A 227 54.15 19.54 17.66
CA ARG A 227 53.18 19.77 18.74
C ARG A 227 52.46 21.12 18.63
N LEU A 228 52.91 22.04 17.78
CA LEU A 228 52.35 23.39 17.67
C LEU A 228 51.12 23.47 16.76
N GLY A 229 50.75 22.41 16.03
CA GLY A 229 49.52 22.37 15.23
C GLY A 229 48.22 22.54 16.04
N ARG A 230 48.28 22.39 17.37
CA ARG A 230 47.16 22.70 18.28
C ARG A 230 46.83 24.20 18.38
N PHE A 231 47.74 25.08 17.93
CA PHE A 231 47.55 26.53 17.94
C PHE A 231 47.05 27.07 16.60
N ASN A 232 46.73 26.20 15.64
CA ASN A 232 46.02 26.62 14.44
C ASN A 232 44.60 27.10 14.77
N LEU A 233 44.00 27.85 13.84
CA LEU A 233 42.61 28.32 13.92
C LEU A 233 41.63 27.18 14.24
N GLN A 234 41.85 26.02 13.60
CA GLN A 234 41.21 24.75 13.94
C GLN A 234 42.28 23.82 14.54
N PRO A 235 42.34 23.65 15.88
CA PRO A 235 43.37 22.84 16.54
C PRO A 235 43.46 21.41 16.01
N PHE A 236 44.67 20.97 15.66
CA PHE A 236 44.94 19.61 15.19
C PHE A 236 46.00 18.94 16.09
N PRO A 237 45.61 18.04 17.02
CA PRO A 237 46.50 17.58 18.10
C PRO A 237 47.57 16.58 17.65
N ARG A 238 47.35 15.84 16.56
CA ARG A 238 48.29 14.85 16.00
C ARG A 238 48.20 14.79 14.48
N GLY A 239 49.35 14.75 13.82
CA GLY A 239 49.46 14.69 12.36
C GLY A 239 49.36 16.06 11.69
N VAL A 240 49.27 16.02 10.35
CA VAL A 240 49.14 17.19 9.47
C VAL A 240 47.84 17.07 8.69
N GLY A 241 47.05 18.13 8.70
CA GLY A 241 45.72 18.10 8.11
C GLY A 241 44.97 19.41 8.22
N THR A 242 43.72 19.37 7.81
CA THR A 242 42.75 20.44 8.04
C THR A 242 41.49 19.83 8.63
N ALA A 243 40.46 20.62 8.90
CA ALA A 243 39.16 20.10 9.31
C ALA A 243 38.04 20.77 8.53
N THR A 244 36.87 20.17 8.47
CA THR A 244 35.67 20.92 8.11
C THR A 244 34.67 20.73 9.21
N ASP A 245 33.86 21.74 9.44
CA ASP A 245 32.70 21.57 10.30
C ASP A 245 31.60 20.85 9.50
N ALA A 246 30.87 20.01 10.22
CA ALA A 246 29.76 19.22 9.71
C ALA A 246 28.55 19.51 10.60
N GLU A 247 27.54 20.14 10.01
CA GLU A 247 26.32 20.52 10.70
C GLU A 247 25.31 19.38 10.57
N PHE A 248 25.15 18.61 11.64
CA PHE A 248 24.29 17.42 11.65
C PHE A 248 22.91 17.78 12.20
N PRO A 249 21.89 18.06 11.37
CA PRO A 249 20.55 18.22 11.88
C PRO A 249 20.07 16.89 12.48
N ILE A 250 19.55 16.98 13.69
CA ILE A 250 19.02 15.85 14.45
C ILE A 250 17.65 16.22 14.98
N LEU A 251 16.63 15.50 14.54
CA LEU A 251 15.30 15.62 15.12
C LEU A 251 15.28 15.05 16.54
N LEU A 252 14.88 15.88 17.50
CA LEU A 252 14.69 15.53 18.91
C LEU A 252 13.21 15.28 19.18
N ALA A 253 12.91 14.16 19.85
CA ALA A 253 11.55 13.80 20.24
C ALA A 253 11.46 13.42 21.73
N GLY A 254 10.34 13.77 22.38
CA GLY A 254 9.95 13.29 23.69
C GLY A 254 9.07 12.04 23.59
N ILE A 255 9.29 11.06 24.46
CA ILE A 255 8.47 9.85 24.59
C ILE A 255 8.07 9.62 26.06
N ASP A 256 7.06 8.79 26.26
CA ASP A 256 6.88 8.12 27.55
C ASP A 256 7.64 6.78 27.53
N PRO A 257 8.71 6.59 28.32
CA PRO A 257 9.56 5.40 28.24
C PRO A 257 8.80 4.09 28.48
N LEU A 258 7.83 4.08 29.40
CA LEU A 258 7.08 2.88 29.76
C LEU A 258 6.11 2.48 28.65
N GLN A 259 5.34 3.43 28.11
CA GLN A 259 4.40 3.18 27.03
C GLN A 259 5.13 2.83 25.74
N GLU A 260 6.28 3.45 25.45
CA GLU A 260 7.08 3.13 24.26
C GLU A 260 7.69 1.72 24.35
N ALA A 261 8.21 1.34 25.52
CA ALA A 261 8.68 -0.01 25.78
C ALA A 261 7.55 -1.05 25.59
N ARG A 262 6.32 -0.75 26.06
CA ARG A 262 5.16 -1.65 25.86
C ARG A 262 4.71 -1.72 24.40
N LEU A 263 4.82 -0.63 23.64
CA LEU A 263 4.34 -0.59 22.26
C LEU A 263 5.30 -1.30 21.29
N VAL A 264 6.58 -0.92 21.33
CA VAL A 264 7.59 -1.35 20.34
C VAL A 264 8.79 -2.07 20.96
N GLY A 265 8.88 -2.19 22.28
CA GLY A 265 10.03 -2.83 22.95
C GLY A 265 11.33 -2.04 22.82
N LEU A 266 11.25 -0.69 22.84
CA LEU A 266 12.41 0.18 22.65
C LEU A 266 13.50 -0.05 23.70
N ASP A 267 13.13 -0.40 24.93
CA ASP A 267 14.02 -0.80 26.02
C ASP A 267 14.91 -2.00 25.65
N ARG A 268 14.36 -2.97 24.92
CA ARG A 268 15.09 -4.18 24.46
C ARG A 268 15.99 -3.92 23.25
N ALA A 269 15.80 -2.79 22.57
CA ALA A 269 16.61 -2.36 21.44
C ALA A 269 17.86 -1.56 21.86
N VAL A 270 18.02 -1.24 23.15
CA VAL A 270 19.20 -0.54 23.68
C VAL A 270 20.44 -1.43 23.53
N VAL A 271 21.48 -0.90 22.87
CA VAL A 271 22.75 -1.60 22.57
C VAL A 271 23.93 -1.08 23.39
N GLY A 272 23.78 0.06 24.06
CA GLY A 272 24.81 0.62 24.94
C GLY A 272 24.26 1.68 25.89
N GLY A 273 24.91 1.87 27.04
CA GLY A 273 24.43 2.74 28.11
C GLY A 273 23.14 2.20 28.75
N ARG A 274 22.22 3.09 29.12
CA ARG A 274 20.94 2.74 29.76
C ARG A 274 19.73 3.32 29.00
N PHE A 275 18.57 2.71 29.21
CA PHE A 275 17.30 3.28 28.77
C PHE A 275 16.86 4.47 29.66
N LEU A 276 15.93 5.28 29.17
CA LEU A 276 15.32 6.39 29.92
C LEU A 276 14.44 5.86 31.05
N ARG A 277 14.45 6.53 32.20
CA ARG A 277 13.57 6.21 33.33
C ARG A 277 12.25 6.98 33.23
N GLU A 278 11.19 6.42 33.80
CA GLU A 278 9.90 7.09 33.89
C GLU A 278 10.01 8.35 34.77
N GLY A 279 9.44 9.46 34.31
CA GLY A 279 9.50 10.75 35.03
C GLY A 279 10.91 11.34 35.15
N GLU A 280 11.89 10.85 34.39
CA GLU A 280 13.23 11.44 34.35
C GLU A 280 13.12 12.86 33.80
N VAL A 281 13.40 13.86 34.64
CA VAL A 281 13.34 15.29 34.29
C VAL A 281 14.74 15.83 33.99
N ALA A 282 14.81 17.08 33.56
CA ALA A 282 16.10 17.74 33.40
C ALA A 282 16.80 17.95 34.76
N GLU A 283 18.07 17.58 34.85
CA GLU A 283 18.89 17.83 36.04
C GLU A 283 19.38 19.28 36.01
N THR A 284 19.08 20.06 37.06
CA THR A 284 19.58 21.45 37.15
C THR A 284 20.98 21.43 37.76
N ALA A 285 22.00 21.46 36.91
CA ALA A 285 23.38 21.68 37.32
C ALA A 285 23.74 23.14 36.97
N ALA A 286 23.41 24.08 37.87
CA ALA A 286 23.63 25.51 37.61
C ALA A 286 25.07 25.77 37.11
N PRO A 287 25.26 26.46 35.97
CA PRO A 287 24.30 27.32 35.26
C PRO A 287 23.47 26.67 34.13
N GLU A 288 23.51 25.34 33.94
CA GLU A 288 22.94 24.64 32.78
C GLU A 288 21.86 23.61 33.15
N VAL A 289 20.97 23.33 32.19
CA VAL A 289 19.90 22.32 32.31
C VAL A 289 20.35 21.07 31.55
N GLU A 290 20.72 20.00 32.25
CA GLU A 290 21.11 18.73 31.63
C GLU A 290 19.87 17.89 31.32
N ILE A 291 19.69 17.54 30.05
CA ILE A 291 18.57 16.73 29.57
C ILE A 291 19.10 15.36 29.14
N PRO A 292 18.65 14.26 29.78
CA PRO A 292 19.04 12.93 29.37
C PRO A 292 18.38 12.56 28.05
N VAL A 293 19.18 12.04 27.12
CA VAL A 293 18.73 11.54 25.83
C VAL A 293 19.27 10.15 25.53
N ILE A 294 18.50 9.33 24.83
CA ILE A 294 19.02 8.13 24.15
C ILE A 294 19.17 8.43 22.66
N ALA A 295 20.26 7.95 22.07
CA ALA A 295 20.56 8.17 20.66
C ALA A 295 20.33 6.92 19.81
N SER A 296 19.88 7.10 18.58
CA SER A 296 19.95 6.05 17.57
C SER A 296 21.41 5.70 17.29
N SER A 297 21.72 4.42 17.15
CA SER A 297 23.05 3.96 16.71
C SER A 297 23.22 4.04 15.18
N ARG A 298 22.13 4.29 14.45
CA ARG A 298 22.08 4.39 12.98
C ARG A 298 21.59 5.74 12.52
N MET A 299 22.21 6.23 11.45
CA MET A 299 21.79 7.40 10.70
C MET A 299 21.19 6.93 9.37
N TYR A 300 20.09 7.55 8.94
CA TYR A 300 19.47 7.27 7.63
C TYR A 300 19.73 8.36 6.59
N VAL A 301 20.55 9.35 6.94
CA VAL A 301 20.89 10.46 6.05
C VAL A 301 21.95 10.00 5.05
N ASP A 302 21.67 10.17 3.77
CA ASP A 302 22.62 9.86 2.70
C ASP A 302 23.28 11.14 2.19
N GLN A 303 24.14 11.71 3.02
CA GLN A 303 24.96 12.89 2.70
C GLN A 303 26.37 12.76 3.27
N GLY A 304 27.33 12.40 2.41
CA GLY A 304 28.72 12.13 2.77
C GLY A 304 29.66 13.26 2.36
N LEU A 305 30.85 13.29 2.95
CA LEU A 305 31.88 14.28 2.63
C LEU A 305 32.92 13.68 1.69
N VAL A 306 33.23 14.41 0.62
CA VAL A 306 34.39 14.17 -0.23
C VAL A 306 35.35 15.34 -0.11
N ALA A 307 36.61 15.05 0.12
CA ALA A 307 37.68 16.02 0.13
C ALA A 307 38.73 15.66 -0.93
N GLU A 308 38.87 16.50 -1.95
CA GLU A 308 39.91 16.38 -2.98
C GLU A 308 41.16 17.12 -2.52
N VAL A 309 42.30 16.43 -2.51
CA VAL A 309 43.57 16.99 -2.04
C VAL A 309 44.44 17.31 -3.25
N GLU A 310 44.81 18.57 -3.39
CA GLU A 310 45.66 19.09 -4.44
C GLU A 310 46.97 19.60 -3.84
N ARG A 311 48.09 19.27 -4.47
CA ARG A 311 49.40 19.87 -4.18
C ARG A 311 49.53 21.14 -5.02
N LEU A 312 49.72 22.28 -4.37
CA LEU A 312 49.90 23.56 -5.04
C LEU A 312 51.35 23.76 -5.48
N ALA A 313 51.56 24.28 -6.68
CA ALA A 313 52.88 24.58 -7.20
C ALA A 313 53.42 25.87 -6.58
N ILE A 314 54.48 25.77 -5.78
CA ILE A 314 55.14 26.93 -5.18
C ILE A 314 56.19 27.46 -6.17
N PRO A 315 56.15 28.75 -6.55
CA PRO A 315 57.16 29.32 -7.44
C PRO A 315 58.59 29.19 -6.87
N PRO A 316 59.57 28.75 -7.68
CA PRO A 316 60.95 28.63 -7.22
C PRO A 316 61.52 29.99 -6.81
N GLY A 317 62.23 30.02 -5.66
CA GLY A 317 62.83 31.25 -5.12
C GLY A 317 61.89 32.16 -4.31
N ALA A 318 60.60 31.82 -4.20
CA ALA A 318 59.66 32.58 -3.38
C ALA A 318 60.04 32.53 -1.88
N ARG A 319 60.13 33.69 -1.21
CA ARG A 319 60.25 33.78 0.25
C ARG A 319 58.89 33.54 0.90
N PHE A 320 58.44 32.29 0.82
CA PHE A 320 57.08 31.88 1.17
C PHE A 320 56.63 32.28 2.59
N PRO A 321 57.46 32.15 3.66
CA PRO A 321 57.06 32.59 5.00
C PRO A 321 56.70 34.08 5.07
N THR A 322 57.48 34.96 4.43
CA THR A 322 57.22 36.41 4.37
C THR A 322 55.94 36.73 3.59
N LEU A 323 55.67 35.96 2.53
CA LEU A 323 54.44 36.12 1.75
C LEU A 323 53.19 35.69 2.53
N LEU A 324 53.26 34.58 3.26
CA LEU A 324 52.18 34.09 4.12
C LEU A 324 51.81 35.08 5.24
N GLY A 325 52.78 35.82 5.75
CA GLY A 325 52.56 36.86 6.76
C GLY A 325 52.04 38.19 6.22
N SER A 326 51.84 38.31 4.90
CA SER A 326 51.33 39.53 4.27
C SER A 326 49.84 39.43 3.93
N ARG A 327 49.15 40.57 3.79
CA ARG A 327 47.76 40.62 3.30
C ARG A 327 47.57 40.10 1.87
N ARG A 328 48.65 39.86 1.13
CA ARG A 328 48.61 39.26 -0.21
C ARG A 328 48.56 37.72 -0.18
N ALA A 329 48.69 37.11 1.00
CA ALA A 329 48.71 35.66 1.15
C ALA A 329 47.46 34.99 0.58
N PHE A 330 46.27 35.57 0.81
CA PHE A 330 45.00 35.01 0.32
C PHE A 330 44.94 34.94 -1.21
N GLU A 331 45.11 36.08 -1.88
CA GLU A 331 45.07 36.19 -3.35
C GLU A 331 46.13 35.29 -4.01
N LEU A 332 47.34 35.28 -3.44
CA LEU A 332 48.42 34.46 -3.96
C LEU A 332 48.11 32.97 -3.84
N ILE A 333 47.74 32.49 -2.65
CA ILE A 333 47.53 31.05 -2.41
C ILE A 333 46.34 30.51 -3.21
N THR A 334 45.25 31.28 -3.27
CA THR A 334 44.03 30.88 -3.98
C THR A 334 44.22 30.80 -5.50
N SER A 335 45.14 31.59 -6.05
CA SER A 335 45.47 31.60 -7.49
C SER A 335 46.51 30.56 -7.93
N LEU A 336 47.20 29.89 -6.99
CA LEU A 336 48.20 28.89 -7.36
C LEU A 336 47.58 27.67 -8.07
N PRO A 337 48.23 27.15 -9.15
CA PRO A 337 47.78 25.94 -9.80
C PRO A 337 48.01 24.72 -8.89
N GLY A 338 47.03 23.83 -8.85
CA GLY A 338 47.06 22.60 -8.05
C GLY A 338 47.06 21.35 -8.91
N ARG A 339 47.83 20.34 -8.52
CA ARG A 339 47.77 18.98 -9.06
C ARG A 339 47.08 18.08 -8.05
N ALA A 340 46.02 17.37 -8.45
CA ALA A 340 45.37 16.37 -7.60
C ALA A 340 46.36 15.28 -7.18
N VAL A 341 46.50 15.06 -5.87
CA VAL A 341 47.38 14.04 -5.27
C VAL A 341 46.60 12.97 -4.53
N GLY A 342 45.33 13.20 -4.23
CA GLY A 342 44.47 12.16 -3.68
C GLY A 342 43.07 12.64 -3.34
N ARG A 343 42.27 11.69 -2.85
CA ARG A 343 40.87 11.91 -2.47
C ARG A 343 40.61 11.23 -1.14
N VAL A 344 39.86 11.91 -0.28
CA VAL A 344 39.34 11.38 0.99
C VAL A 344 37.83 11.34 0.86
N THR A 345 37.23 10.20 1.18
CA THR A 345 35.78 10.05 1.22
C THR A 345 35.40 9.58 2.61
N MET A 346 34.39 10.21 3.20
CA MET A 346 33.90 9.89 4.53
C MET A 346 32.44 9.51 4.44
N ASP A 347 32.13 8.32 4.96
CA ASP A 347 30.78 7.79 5.00
C ASP A 347 29.93 8.54 6.04
N PRO A 348 28.66 8.88 5.75
CA PRO A 348 27.78 9.58 6.69
C PRO A 348 27.66 8.88 8.04
N GLN A 349 27.58 7.55 8.06
CA GLN A 349 27.43 6.76 9.27
C GLN A 349 28.69 6.81 10.15
N ASP A 350 29.88 6.88 9.54
CA ASP A 350 31.13 6.99 10.28
C ASP A 350 31.33 8.39 10.86
N LEU A 351 30.91 9.43 10.14
CA LEU A 351 30.88 10.79 10.66
C LEU A 351 29.94 10.91 11.86
N TYR A 352 28.72 10.36 11.75
CA TYR A 352 27.75 10.34 12.84
C TYR A 352 28.27 9.57 14.07
N ARG A 353 28.90 8.40 13.86
CA ARG A 353 29.53 7.64 14.96
C ARG A 353 30.66 8.42 15.62
N SER A 354 31.45 9.17 14.85
CA SER A 354 32.49 10.03 15.43
C SER A 354 31.89 11.13 16.27
N MET A 355 30.90 11.85 15.73
CA MET A 355 30.16 12.87 16.46
C MET A 355 29.59 12.32 17.77
N LEU A 356 28.92 11.15 17.76
CA LEU A 356 28.37 10.54 18.97
C LEU A 356 29.42 10.13 20.01
N ARG A 357 30.65 9.79 19.60
CA ARG A 357 31.75 9.47 20.54
C ARG A 357 32.30 10.72 21.20
N ASP A 358 32.39 11.80 20.44
CA ASP A 358 32.97 13.07 20.88
C ASP A 358 31.91 13.97 21.57
N LEU A 359 30.62 13.59 21.50
CA LEU A 359 29.52 14.22 22.21
C LEU A 359 29.64 13.99 23.74
N GLY A 360 30.37 14.88 24.42
CA GLY A 360 30.38 14.98 25.89
C GLY A 360 29.13 15.67 26.48
N GLY A 361 28.34 16.31 25.62
CA GLY A 361 27.13 17.07 25.90
C GLY A 361 26.85 18.00 24.72
N LEU A 362 25.59 18.12 24.28
CA LEU A 362 25.21 19.02 23.18
C LEU A 362 24.49 20.23 23.75
N SER A 363 25.16 21.38 23.73
CA SER A 363 24.55 22.67 24.05
C SER A 363 23.53 23.04 22.97
N VAL A 364 22.28 23.26 23.38
CA VAL A 364 21.20 23.68 22.50
C VAL A 364 20.80 25.10 22.84
N ALA A 365 21.04 26.01 21.90
CA ALA A 365 20.60 27.41 21.96
C ALA A 365 19.57 27.77 20.88
N ASP A 366 19.48 26.93 19.83
CA ASP A 366 18.61 27.12 18.67
C ASP A 366 17.89 25.80 18.34
N LEU A 367 16.64 25.90 17.89
CA LEU A 367 15.77 24.78 17.54
C LEU A 367 14.96 25.12 16.28
N TRP A 368 14.83 24.20 15.34
CA TRP A 368 14.06 24.42 14.10
C TRP A 368 12.92 23.41 13.94
N THR A 369 11.79 23.83 13.37
CA THR A 369 10.69 22.93 13.00
C THR A 369 10.40 23.03 11.51
N ALA A 370 9.96 21.94 10.90
CA ALA A 370 9.71 21.84 9.46
C ALA A 370 8.26 21.45 9.15
N ALA A 371 7.50 22.35 8.51
CA ALA A 371 6.09 22.14 8.21
C ALA A 371 5.82 20.90 7.31
N PRO A 372 4.57 20.42 7.25
CA PRO A 372 4.18 19.37 6.30
C PRO A 372 4.34 19.80 4.83
N VAL A 373 4.60 18.84 3.95
CA VAL A 373 4.69 19.09 2.49
C VAL A 373 3.31 19.40 1.91
N ARG A 374 3.27 20.34 0.97
CA ARG A 374 2.06 20.67 0.20
C ARG A 374 2.12 20.04 -1.19
N TYR A 375 0.96 19.64 -1.70
CA TYR A 375 0.84 18.92 -2.97
C TYR A 375 -0.15 19.61 -3.91
N ALA A 376 0.17 19.60 -5.21
CA ALA A 376 -0.80 19.84 -6.27
C ALA A 376 -1.25 18.50 -6.87
N GLU A 377 -2.57 18.29 -6.96
CA GLU A 377 -3.15 17.12 -7.62
C GLU A 377 -3.02 17.25 -9.15
N THR A 378 -2.50 16.21 -9.80
CA THR A 378 -2.46 16.05 -11.26
C THR A 378 -3.09 14.69 -11.60
N PRO A 379 -3.68 14.47 -12.79
CA PRO A 379 -4.26 13.15 -13.11
C PRO A 379 -3.26 12.01 -12.90
N GLY A 380 -3.54 11.13 -11.94
CA GLY A 380 -2.73 9.96 -11.62
C GLY A 380 -1.42 10.20 -10.83
N ARG A 381 -1.10 11.44 -10.42
CA ARG A 381 0.11 11.75 -9.63
C ARG A 381 -0.04 13.01 -8.77
N LEU A 382 0.79 13.12 -7.73
CA LEU A 382 0.92 14.31 -6.90
C LEU A 382 2.22 15.03 -7.25
N ARG A 383 2.22 16.36 -7.28
CA ARG A 383 3.45 17.15 -7.42
C ARG A 383 3.74 17.84 -6.09
N ALA A 384 4.92 17.58 -5.51
CA ALA A 384 5.36 18.28 -4.31
C ALA A 384 5.65 19.75 -4.65
N LEU A 385 5.13 20.67 -3.83
CA LEU A 385 5.30 22.11 -4.03
C LEU A 385 6.54 22.60 -3.30
N ALA A 386 7.42 23.28 -4.05
CA ALA A 386 8.59 23.92 -3.47
C ALA A 386 8.18 25.08 -2.54
N VAL A 387 8.99 25.32 -1.53
CA VAL A 387 8.86 26.41 -0.56
C VAL A 387 10.19 27.15 -0.51
N GLU A 388 10.11 28.47 -0.45
CA GLU A 388 11.27 29.34 -0.24
C GLU A 388 11.31 29.72 1.24
N ASN A 389 12.44 29.43 1.90
CA ASN A 389 12.69 29.79 3.29
C ASN A 389 13.70 30.95 3.30
N PRO A 390 13.39 32.09 3.94
CA PRO A 390 14.30 33.22 3.99
C PRO A 390 15.48 32.93 4.93
N ASP A 391 16.62 33.58 4.69
CA ASP A 391 17.83 33.44 5.52
C ASP A 391 17.59 33.81 6.99
N ALA A 392 16.59 34.66 7.27
CA ALA A 392 16.14 35.02 8.61
C ALA A 392 15.78 33.81 9.50
N VAL A 393 15.43 32.66 8.91
CA VAL A 393 15.18 31.40 9.66
C VAL A 393 16.44 30.93 10.40
N TRP A 394 17.62 31.30 9.91
CA TRP A 394 18.91 30.93 10.46
C TRP A 394 19.53 32.01 11.35
N GLU A 395 18.85 33.14 11.59
CA GLU A 395 19.35 34.15 12.53
C GLU A 395 19.55 33.52 13.91
N SER A 396 20.67 33.78 14.56
CA SER A 396 20.94 33.23 15.90
C SER A 396 21.60 34.28 16.78
N PRO A 397 20.94 34.68 17.90
CA PRO A 397 21.56 35.54 18.90
C PRO A 397 22.83 34.94 19.52
N ALA A 398 22.96 33.61 19.50
CA ALA A 398 24.11 32.89 20.04
C ALA A 398 25.33 32.87 19.09
N GLN A 399 25.11 32.87 17.76
CA GLN A 399 26.18 32.70 16.75
C GLN A 399 26.42 33.94 15.85
N SER A 400 25.54 34.94 15.88
CA SER A 400 25.60 36.29 15.28
C SER A 400 26.38 36.48 13.95
N PRO A 401 25.72 36.87 12.84
CA PRO A 401 24.28 37.11 12.68
C PRO A 401 23.47 35.83 12.46
N PHE A 402 24.08 34.78 11.91
CA PHE A 402 23.41 33.52 11.56
C PHE A 402 24.06 32.31 12.23
N PHE A 403 23.27 31.27 12.45
CA PHE A 403 23.72 29.91 12.69
C PHE A 403 24.24 29.31 11.37
N PRO A 404 25.36 28.57 11.35
CA PRO A 404 25.84 27.90 10.15
C PRO A 404 24.89 26.77 9.74
N ALA A 405 24.05 27.04 8.74
CA ALA A 405 23.12 26.07 8.20
C ALA A 405 23.84 25.04 7.31
N PRO A 406 23.43 23.76 7.33
CA PRO A 406 23.98 22.77 6.41
C PRO A 406 23.78 23.22 4.95
N PRO A 407 24.78 23.03 4.06
CA PRO A 407 24.76 23.60 2.72
C PRO A 407 23.63 23.05 1.83
N GLY A 408 23.12 21.86 2.14
CA GLY A 408 21.96 21.29 1.45
C GLY A 408 20.68 22.13 1.56
N ASN A 409 20.57 23.03 2.55
CA ASN A 409 19.41 23.90 2.72
C ASN A 409 19.34 25.02 1.66
N GLU A 410 20.40 25.25 0.86
CA GLU A 410 20.37 26.18 -0.27
C GLU A 410 19.63 25.60 -1.51
N ASP A 411 19.41 24.27 -1.52
CA ASP A 411 18.70 23.56 -2.58
C ASP A 411 17.18 23.81 -2.52
N VAL A 412 16.43 23.21 -3.46
CA VAL A 412 14.97 23.25 -3.47
C VAL A 412 14.41 22.57 -2.22
N GLN A 413 13.74 23.36 -1.38
CA GLN A 413 13.03 22.91 -0.18
C GLN A 413 11.53 22.72 -0.48
N PHE A 414 10.87 21.85 0.29
CA PHE A 414 9.46 21.48 0.18
C PHE A 414 8.66 21.76 1.46
N ARG A 415 9.35 22.19 2.53
CA ARG A 415 8.80 22.42 3.85
C ARG A 415 9.16 23.81 4.32
N GLY A 416 8.20 24.52 4.89
CA GLY A 416 8.46 25.80 5.56
C GLY A 416 9.20 25.56 6.87
N LEU A 417 10.27 26.29 7.10
CA LEU A 417 11.07 26.20 8.32
C LEU A 417 10.74 27.34 9.29
N ARG A 418 10.83 27.04 10.58
CA ARG A 418 10.69 28.04 11.65
C ARG A 418 11.74 27.81 12.71
N GLY A 419 12.54 28.84 12.99
CA GLY A 419 13.53 28.88 14.07
C GLY A 419 12.94 29.33 15.40
N TYR A 420 13.51 28.81 16.49
CA TYR A 420 13.24 29.16 17.87
C TYR A 420 14.58 29.34 18.58
N HIS A 421 14.70 30.40 19.37
CA HIS A 421 15.95 30.78 20.02
C HIS A 421 15.76 30.89 21.53
N ALA A 422 16.78 30.47 22.28
CA ALA A 422 16.84 30.71 23.71
C ALA A 422 17.14 32.21 23.98
N PRO A 423 16.58 32.81 25.06
CA PRO A 423 16.90 34.18 25.43
C PRO A 423 18.36 34.31 25.89
N CYS A 424 19.16 35.13 25.20
CA CYS A 424 20.54 35.40 25.61
C CYS A 424 20.62 36.52 26.65
N SER A 425 21.25 36.26 27.80
CA SER A 425 21.64 37.28 28.79
C SER A 425 23.13 37.60 28.64
N GLN A 426 23.48 38.86 28.38
CA GLN A 426 24.89 39.30 28.20
C GLN A 426 25.63 39.60 29.52
N ARG A 427 25.01 39.40 30.70
CA ARG A 427 25.56 39.86 32.00
C ARG A 427 26.89 39.21 32.42
N LEU A 428 27.35 38.15 31.74
CA LEU A 428 28.58 37.42 32.07
C LEU A 428 29.52 37.20 30.86
N GLY A 429 29.35 37.94 29.76
CA GLY A 429 30.24 37.82 28.60
C GLY A 429 29.99 36.59 27.70
N GLY A 430 28.80 35.97 27.80
CA GLY A 430 28.35 34.86 26.93
C GLY A 430 26.85 34.58 27.10
N CYS A 431 26.23 33.87 26.15
CA CYS A 431 24.81 33.50 26.21
C CYS A 431 24.59 32.34 27.19
N THR A 432 24.24 32.64 28.45
CA THR A 432 24.04 31.64 29.52
C THR A 432 22.60 31.11 29.60
N VAL A 433 22.11 30.44 28.56
CA VAL A 433 20.97 29.51 28.64
C VAL A 433 21.18 28.40 27.61
N ALA A 434 22.14 27.51 27.89
CA ALA A 434 22.34 26.30 27.10
C ALA A 434 21.69 25.13 27.84
N ALA A 435 20.62 24.55 27.27
CA ALA A 435 20.22 23.22 27.69
C ALA A 435 21.26 22.24 27.12
N GLN A 436 21.84 21.38 27.96
CA GLN A 436 22.82 20.40 27.53
C GLN A 436 22.16 19.03 27.36
N LEU A 437 22.13 18.50 26.14
CA LEU A 437 21.67 17.13 25.90
C LEU A 437 22.79 16.16 26.25
N ARG A 438 22.55 15.28 27.23
CA ARG A 438 23.49 14.25 27.67
C ARG A 438 23.05 12.87 27.18
N VAL A 439 23.86 12.23 26.34
CA VAL A 439 23.57 10.89 25.81
C VAL A 439 23.78 9.84 26.91
N VAL A 440 22.70 9.30 27.47
CA VAL A 440 22.74 8.27 28.54
C VAL A 440 22.67 6.83 28.00
N GLY A 441 22.27 6.66 26.75
CA GLY A 441 22.20 5.36 26.09
C GLY A 441 22.07 5.44 24.58
N ARG A 442 22.21 4.29 23.92
CA ARG A 442 22.10 4.13 22.47
C ARG A 442 21.23 2.93 22.13
N PHE A 443 20.34 3.06 21.16
CA PHE A 443 19.48 1.96 20.69
C PHE A 443 19.71 1.66 19.20
N ASP A 444 19.47 0.43 18.77
CA ASP A 444 19.49 0.05 17.35
C ASP A 444 18.06 -0.09 16.83
N PRO A 445 17.60 0.79 15.92
CA PRO A 445 16.25 0.69 15.39
C PRO A 445 15.99 -0.67 14.73
N GLU A 446 16.99 -1.32 14.11
CA GLU A 446 16.81 -2.63 13.45
C GLU A 446 16.50 -3.79 14.41
N ARG A 447 16.67 -3.59 15.72
CA ARG A 447 16.25 -4.56 16.75
C ARG A 447 14.78 -4.43 17.15
N LEU A 448 14.12 -3.36 16.73
CA LEU A 448 12.69 -3.19 16.94
C LEU A 448 11.92 -4.24 16.10
N PRO A 449 10.81 -4.80 16.62
CA PRO A 449 10.03 -5.79 15.90
C PRO A 449 9.58 -5.22 14.55
N GLY A 450 9.96 -5.90 13.46
CA GLY A 450 9.47 -5.58 12.14
C GLY A 450 7.97 -5.91 12.03
N PHE A 451 7.17 -4.95 11.59
CA PHE A 451 5.74 -5.17 11.32
C PHE A 451 5.53 -5.65 9.87
N SER A 452 4.45 -6.39 9.63
CA SER A 452 4.14 -6.96 8.32
C SER A 452 4.19 -5.90 7.20
N PRO A 453 4.85 -6.18 6.05
CA PRO A 453 4.85 -5.28 4.90
C PRO A 453 3.44 -5.00 4.33
N LEU A 454 2.49 -5.92 4.52
CA LEU A 454 1.13 -5.83 3.96
C LEU A 454 0.17 -4.96 4.79
N SER A 455 0.50 -4.69 6.05
CA SER A 455 -0.25 -3.83 6.98
C SER A 455 0.64 -2.83 7.70
N ARG A 456 1.76 -2.49 7.06
CA ARG A 456 2.73 -1.54 7.59
C ARG A 456 2.06 -0.18 7.78
N VAL A 457 1.86 0.19 9.04
CA VAL A 457 1.64 1.59 9.42
C VAL A 457 3.00 2.26 9.62
N PRO A 458 3.14 3.54 9.28
CA PRO A 458 4.40 4.26 9.45
C PRO A 458 4.86 4.25 10.91
N LEU A 459 6.07 3.74 11.14
CA LEU A 459 6.85 3.97 12.35
C LEU A 459 7.93 5.00 12.05
N GLU A 460 7.50 6.17 11.57
CA GLU A 460 8.39 7.27 11.18
C GLU A 460 9.27 7.77 12.32
N SER A 461 8.90 7.45 13.56
CA SER A 461 9.72 7.69 14.75
C SER A 461 11.07 6.96 14.67
N TYR A 462 11.19 5.85 13.94
CA TYR A 462 12.38 4.99 13.97
C TYR A 462 12.99 4.72 12.59
N TYR A 463 12.21 4.90 11.53
CA TYR A 463 12.61 4.62 10.16
C TYR A 463 12.12 5.73 9.23
N PRO A 464 12.92 6.19 8.25
CA PRO A 464 12.42 7.11 7.23
C PRO A 464 11.36 6.41 6.36
N PRO A 465 10.47 7.18 5.71
CA PRO A 465 9.60 6.61 4.69
C PRO A 465 10.44 6.07 3.52
N VAL A 466 9.89 5.11 2.78
CA VAL A 466 10.55 4.56 1.59
C VAL A 466 9.96 5.22 0.35
N ALA A 467 10.74 6.04 -0.35
CA ALA A 467 10.37 6.67 -1.62
C ALA A 467 11.17 6.04 -2.78
N LEU A 468 10.56 5.10 -3.50
CA LEU A 468 11.24 4.33 -4.56
C LEU A 468 11.15 5.03 -5.92
N PRO A 469 12.17 4.94 -6.78
CA PRO A 469 12.09 5.47 -8.13
C PRO A 469 11.05 4.74 -8.99
N ALA A 470 10.05 5.48 -9.49
CA ALA A 470 8.91 4.92 -10.22
C ALA A 470 9.19 4.68 -11.71
N ASP A 471 9.97 5.57 -12.36
CA ASP A 471 10.30 5.48 -13.79
C ASP A 471 11.77 5.13 -14.04
N ARG A 472 12.13 4.91 -15.32
CA ARG A 472 13.49 4.54 -15.72
C ARG A 472 14.50 5.65 -15.42
N ALA A 473 14.14 6.90 -15.70
CA ALA A 473 15.01 8.05 -15.45
C ALA A 473 15.34 8.22 -13.97
N SER A 474 14.34 8.09 -13.08
CA SER A 474 14.56 8.17 -11.63
C SER A 474 15.36 6.96 -11.11
N ARG A 475 15.17 5.77 -11.71
CA ARG A 475 15.96 4.58 -11.36
C ARG A 475 17.43 4.74 -11.73
N GLU A 476 17.72 5.31 -12.90
CA GLU A 476 19.09 5.61 -13.32
C GLU A 476 19.71 6.70 -12.44
N ALA A 477 18.95 7.76 -12.12
CA ALA A 477 19.42 8.85 -11.27
C ALA A 477 19.79 8.40 -9.83
N LEU A 478 18.95 7.58 -9.20
CA LEU A 478 19.16 7.10 -7.83
C LEU A 478 19.92 5.75 -7.75
N GLY A 479 20.42 5.23 -8.88
CA GLY A 479 21.08 3.91 -8.92
C GLY A 479 20.19 2.76 -8.43
N GLY A 480 18.88 2.86 -8.62
CA GLY A 480 17.87 1.88 -8.18
C GLY A 480 17.56 1.88 -6.68
N ARG A 481 18.15 2.80 -5.90
CA ARG A 481 17.94 2.92 -4.44
C ARG A 481 16.78 3.88 -4.12
N PRO A 482 16.14 3.77 -2.94
CA PRO A 482 15.18 4.76 -2.49
C PRO A 482 15.84 6.14 -2.30
N LEU A 483 15.08 7.21 -2.44
CA LEU A 483 15.50 8.53 -2.03
C LEU A 483 15.55 8.59 -0.50
N LEU A 484 16.71 8.91 0.06
CA LEU A 484 16.94 8.99 1.51
C LEU A 484 16.95 10.45 2.00
N PRO A 485 16.69 10.69 3.29
CA PRO A 485 16.85 12.01 3.88
C PRO A 485 18.26 12.59 3.65
N THR A 486 18.36 13.91 3.58
CA THR A 486 19.63 14.65 3.50
C THR A 486 19.79 15.56 4.72
N MET A 487 20.88 16.33 4.83
CA MET A 487 21.05 17.35 5.87
C MET A 487 20.23 18.63 5.59
N ASN A 488 19.44 18.66 4.52
CA ASN A 488 18.47 19.73 4.25
C ASN A 488 17.20 19.51 5.10
N LEU A 489 16.94 20.40 6.07
CA LEU A 489 15.76 20.29 6.96
C LEU A 489 14.45 20.47 6.18
N GLY A 490 14.51 21.25 5.10
CA GLY A 490 13.40 21.52 4.21
C GLY A 490 13.17 20.46 3.14
N ASP A 491 13.94 19.37 3.11
CA ASP A 491 13.85 18.36 2.05
C ASP A 491 12.51 17.58 2.07
N TYR A 492 12.25 16.87 0.98
CA TYR A 492 11.03 16.11 0.80
C TYR A 492 10.92 14.94 1.80
N VAL A 493 12.00 14.14 1.88
CA VAL A 493 12.10 13.00 2.79
C VAL A 493 12.67 13.47 4.13
N SER A 494 11.87 13.38 5.18
CA SER A 494 12.27 13.77 6.52
C SER A 494 13.08 12.70 7.22
N GLN A 495 13.98 13.15 8.10
CA GLN A 495 14.72 12.26 8.99
C GLN A 495 13.82 11.80 10.14
N PRO A 496 13.91 10.53 10.58
CA PRO A 496 13.31 10.13 11.85
C PRO A 496 14.04 10.80 13.02
N PRO A 497 13.42 10.92 14.21
CA PRO A 497 14.13 11.32 15.42
C PRO A 497 15.35 10.45 15.70
N PHE A 498 16.52 11.07 15.88
CA PHE A 498 17.74 10.36 16.30
C PHE A 498 18.01 10.50 17.79
N LEU A 499 17.41 11.47 18.46
CA LEU A 499 17.50 11.64 19.90
C LEU A 499 16.10 11.56 20.51
N PHE A 500 16.00 10.78 21.58
CA PHE A 500 14.79 10.66 22.38
C PHE A 500 15.04 11.09 23.81
N THR A 501 14.14 11.89 24.36
CA THR A 501 14.08 12.25 25.78
C THR A 501 12.71 11.92 26.37
N THR A 502 12.47 12.19 27.64
CA THR A 502 11.15 12.01 28.26
C THR A 502 10.24 13.20 27.90
N ILE A 503 8.92 13.01 27.95
CA ILE A 503 7.97 14.13 27.74
C ILE A 503 8.16 15.24 28.78
N ASP A 504 8.50 14.91 30.01
CA ASP A 504 8.72 15.93 31.04
C ASP A 504 9.97 16.75 30.77
N ALA A 505 11.11 16.11 30.46
CA ALA A 505 12.33 16.82 30.09
C ALA A 505 12.18 17.59 28.76
N ALA A 506 11.39 17.08 27.82
CA ALA A 506 11.03 17.79 26.60
C ALA A 506 10.26 19.09 26.88
N ARG A 507 9.36 19.10 27.87
CA ARG A 507 8.64 20.32 28.29
C ARG A 507 9.58 21.32 28.93
N ASP A 508 10.50 20.84 29.77
CA ASP A 508 11.51 21.69 30.40
C ASP A 508 12.40 22.35 29.34
N LEU A 509 12.80 21.60 28.31
CA LEU A 509 13.52 22.14 27.15
C LEU A 509 12.72 23.20 26.41
N LEU A 510 11.47 22.92 26.05
CA LEU A 510 10.63 23.87 25.29
C LEU A 510 10.41 25.19 26.04
N ARG A 511 10.41 25.19 27.38
CA ARG A 511 10.33 26.42 28.18
C ARG A 511 11.52 27.35 27.99
N THR A 512 12.67 26.83 27.56
CA THR A 512 13.87 27.64 27.31
C THR A 512 13.78 28.44 26.01
N PHE A 513 12.90 28.07 25.08
CA PHE A 513 12.79 28.71 23.76
C PHE A 513 11.64 29.71 23.69
N GLN A 514 11.91 30.90 23.16
CA GLN A 514 10.86 31.89 22.92
C GLN A 514 9.92 31.43 21.80
N GLY A 515 8.61 31.51 22.04
CA GLY A 515 7.58 31.17 21.04
C GLY A 515 7.28 29.67 20.88
N ALA A 516 7.99 28.80 21.60
CA ALA A 516 7.64 27.39 21.74
C ALA A 516 6.45 27.21 22.71
N ASP A 517 5.63 26.18 22.51
CA ASP A 517 4.49 25.87 23.39
C ASP A 517 4.79 24.63 24.27
N PRO A 518 5.21 24.81 25.53
CA PRO A 518 5.47 23.71 26.45
C PRO A 518 4.20 23.10 27.06
N SER A 519 3.01 23.67 26.82
CA SER A 519 1.74 23.21 27.39
C SER A 519 1.16 22.01 26.62
N ALA A 520 1.41 21.97 25.30
CA ALA A 520 0.93 20.93 24.39
C ALA A 520 2.06 20.31 23.54
N PRO A 521 3.07 19.65 24.15
CA PRO A 521 4.26 19.18 23.43
C PRO A 521 4.00 17.93 22.57
N ILE A 522 2.93 17.16 22.85
CA ILE A 522 2.70 15.86 22.21
C ILE A 522 2.15 16.07 20.80
N SER A 523 2.79 15.44 19.82
CA SER A 523 2.46 15.55 18.39
C SER A 523 1.52 14.45 17.91
N ALA A 524 1.59 13.27 18.51
CA ALA A 524 0.65 12.17 18.27
C ALA A 524 0.63 11.18 19.45
N ILE A 525 -0.44 10.40 19.55
CA ILE A 525 -0.53 9.26 20.48
C ILE A 525 -0.86 8.01 19.69
N ARG A 526 -0.02 6.98 19.82
CA ARG A 526 -0.20 5.66 19.21
C ARG A 526 -0.84 4.73 20.25
N VAL A 527 -2.03 4.22 19.94
CA VAL A 527 -2.87 3.51 20.91
C VAL A 527 -3.08 2.06 20.49
N ARG A 528 -2.86 1.14 21.43
CA ARG A 528 -3.18 -0.29 21.34
C ARG A 528 -4.43 -0.58 22.16
N VAL A 529 -5.38 -1.30 21.58
CA VAL A 529 -6.66 -1.64 22.21
C VAL A 529 -6.60 -3.06 22.78
N ALA A 530 -7.03 -3.21 24.03
CA ALA A 530 -7.04 -4.49 24.73
C ALA A 530 -8.01 -5.48 24.09
N GLY A 531 -7.61 -6.75 24.02
CA GLY A 531 -8.47 -7.85 23.56
C GLY A 531 -8.76 -7.84 22.05
N VAL A 532 -7.91 -7.20 21.24
CA VAL A 532 -7.95 -7.28 19.77
C VAL A 532 -7.12 -8.45 19.28
N ALA A 533 -7.77 -9.46 18.70
CA ALA A 533 -7.11 -10.68 18.21
C ALA A 533 -7.11 -10.80 16.68
N GLY A 534 -7.86 -9.97 15.97
CA GLY A 534 -8.00 -10.02 14.51
C GLY A 534 -9.14 -9.14 13.97
N PRO A 535 -9.55 -9.36 12.72
CA PRO A 535 -10.57 -8.57 12.03
C PRO A 535 -12.01 -8.88 12.47
N ASP A 536 -12.20 -9.62 13.56
CA ASP A 536 -13.51 -10.10 13.98
C ASP A 536 -14.45 -8.93 14.38
N PRO A 537 -15.78 -9.10 14.26
CA PRO A 537 -16.73 -8.03 14.57
C PRO A 537 -16.58 -7.46 15.99
N LEU A 538 -16.24 -8.29 16.97
CA LEU A 538 -16.08 -7.86 18.36
C LEU A 538 -14.84 -6.98 18.53
N SER A 539 -13.69 -7.40 17.98
CA SER A 539 -12.45 -6.59 17.95
C SER A 539 -12.68 -5.26 17.22
N ARG A 540 -13.38 -5.25 16.08
CA ARG A 540 -13.71 -4.02 15.33
C ARG A 540 -14.57 -3.07 16.15
N GLU A 541 -15.61 -3.57 16.81
CA GLU A 541 -16.47 -2.72 17.63
C GLU A 541 -15.76 -2.22 18.89
N ARG A 542 -14.87 -3.02 19.49
CA ARG A 542 -13.97 -2.57 20.57
C ARG A 542 -13.11 -1.39 20.13
N ILE A 543 -12.43 -1.51 18.98
CA ILE A 543 -11.59 -0.43 18.42
C ILE A 543 -12.44 0.81 18.12
N ARG A 544 -13.60 0.64 17.46
CA ARG A 544 -14.51 1.76 17.15
C ARG A 544 -14.97 2.48 18.40
N ARG A 545 -15.40 1.74 19.42
CA ARG A 545 -15.88 2.30 20.69
C ARG A 545 -14.77 3.04 21.43
N VAL A 546 -13.56 2.48 21.50
CA VAL A 546 -12.40 3.17 22.11
C VAL A 546 -12.07 4.44 21.34
N ALA A 547 -12.02 4.38 20.00
CA ALA A 547 -11.76 5.55 19.16
C ALA A 547 -12.78 6.69 19.38
N GLU A 548 -14.07 6.35 19.45
CA GLU A 548 -15.13 7.32 19.74
C GLU A 548 -15.07 7.88 21.16
N LEU A 549 -14.71 7.06 22.16
CA LEU A 549 -14.55 7.51 23.53
C LEU A 549 -13.36 8.48 23.66
N ILE A 550 -12.24 8.18 23.00
CA ILE A 550 -11.08 9.07 22.92
C ILE A 550 -11.50 10.42 22.33
N HIS A 551 -12.17 10.41 21.17
CA HIS A 551 -12.61 11.63 20.51
C HIS A 551 -13.56 12.45 21.39
N ARG A 552 -14.59 11.82 21.97
CA ARG A 552 -15.58 12.49 22.83
C ARG A 552 -14.97 13.09 24.10
N ARG A 553 -14.01 12.42 24.74
CA ARG A 553 -13.40 12.88 26.00
C ARG A 553 -12.31 13.93 25.84
N THR A 554 -11.64 13.97 24.69
CA THR A 554 -10.44 14.79 24.49
C THR A 554 -10.58 15.86 23.42
N GLY A 555 -11.54 15.71 22.49
CA GLY A 555 -11.70 16.56 21.31
C GLY A 555 -10.64 16.32 20.22
N LEU A 556 -9.73 15.37 20.41
CA LEU A 556 -8.63 15.09 19.48
C LEU A 556 -9.11 14.38 18.21
N ALA A 557 -8.35 14.51 17.12
CA ALA A 557 -8.63 13.77 15.90
C ALA A 557 -8.20 12.30 16.05
N VAL A 558 -9.10 11.36 15.78
CA VAL A 558 -8.85 9.92 15.97
C VAL A 558 -8.98 9.17 14.66
N ASP A 559 -7.93 8.46 14.27
CA ASP A 559 -7.86 7.66 13.06
C ASP A 559 -7.68 6.18 13.42
N ILE A 560 -8.57 5.33 12.91
CA ILE A 560 -8.46 3.87 13.06
C ILE A 560 -7.47 3.36 12.01
N THR A 561 -6.36 2.79 12.48
CA THR A 561 -5.28 2.27 11.64
C THR A 561 -5.30 0.75 11.53
N ALA A 562 -6.01 0.06 12.42
CA ALA A 562 -6.26 -1.38 12.30
C ALA A 562 -6.95 -1.70 10.95
N GLY A 563 -6.43 -2.70 10.24
CA GLY A 563 -6.93 -3.06 8.91
C GLY A 563 -6.64 -2.04 7.80
N SER A 564 -5.70 -1.11 8.01
CA SER A 564 -5.17 -0.24 6.95
C SER A 564 -4.15 -0.98 6.08
N SER A 565 -3.94 -0.51 4.85
CA SER A 565 -2.96 -1.08 3.92
C SER A 565 -2.24 0.02 3.16
N PRO A 566 -0.94 -0.16 2.82
CA PRO A 566 -0.25 0.75 1.94
C PRO A 566 -0.83 0.77 0.51
N ARG A 567 -0.88 1.97 -0.07
CA ARG A 567 -1.25 2.32 -1.44
C ARG A 567 -0.12 3.12 -2.07
N PRO A 568 0.54 2.61 -3.13
CA PRO A 568 1.57 3.35 -3.83
C PRO A 568 0.97 4.60 -4.48
N MET A 569 1.47 5.77 -4.10
CA MET A 569 1.18 7.06 -4.69
C MET A 569 2.38 7.54 -5.49
N LEU A 570 2.14 8.05 -6.69
CA LEU A 570 3.19 8.64 -7.51
C LEU A 570 3.38 10.10 -7.10
N VAL A 571 4.59 10.47 -6.71
CA VAL A 571 4.97 11.83 -6.33
C VAL A 571 6.07 12.34 -7.25
N GLU A 572 5.84 13.48 -7.87
CA GLU A 572 6.82 14.18 -8.71
C GLU A 572 7.55 15.26 -7.91
N LEU A 573 8.89 15.20 -7.93
CA LEU A 573 9.78 16.22 -7.39
C LEU A 573 10.44 17.01 -8.53
N PRO A 574 10.43 18.35 -8.49
CA PRO A 574 11.16 19.20 -9.43
C PRO A 574 12.68 18.99 -9.33
N PRO A 575 13.44 19.34 -10.38
CA PRO A 575 14.90 19.31 -10.33
C PRO A 575 15.43 20.22 -9.21
N GLY A 576 16.52 19.79 -8.57
CA GLY A 576 17.24 20.58 -7.59
C GLY A 576 18.21 21.57 -8.24
N ARG A 577 18.69 22.54 -7.45
CA ARG A 577 19.68 23.54 -7.87
C ARG A 577 21.09 22.95 -7.99
N PHE A 578 21.37 21.87 -7.24
CA PHE A 578 22.70 21.26 -7.11
C PHE A 578 22.86 19.93 -7.84
N GLY A 579 22.16 19.76 -8.98
CA GLY A 579 22.35 18.62 -9.88
C GLY A 579 21.36 17.46 -9.72
N ARG A 580 20.46 17.48 -8.72
CA ARG A 580 19.36 16.51 -8.63
C ARG A 580 18.43 16.66 -9.84
N PRO A 581 18.26 15.63 -10.69
CA PRO A 581 17.31 15.71 -11.80
C PRO A 581 15.86 15.69 -11.28
N ARG A 582 14.90 15.88 -12.18
CA ARG A 582 13.49 15.64 -11.85
C ARG A 582 13.30 14.16 -11.46
N LEU A 583 12.59 13.91 -10.35
CA LEU A 583 12.33 12.54 -9.87
C LEU A 583 10.84 12.26 -9.85
N LEU A 584 10.46 11.05 -10.30
CA LEU A 584 9.15 10.47 -10.08
C LEU A 584 9.29 9.32 -9.10
N LEU A 585 8.70 9.47 -7.93
CA LEU A 585 8.81 8.55 -6.80
C LEU A 585 7.49 7.82 -6.58
N SER A 586 7.57 6.61 -6.05
CA SER A 586 6.46 5.82 -5.58
C SER A 586 6.55 5.67 -4.07
N GLU A 587 5.53 6.15 -3.37
CA GLU A 587 5.46 6.14 -1.91
C GLU A 587 4.27 5.33 -1.39
N PRO A 588 4.46 4.51 -0.35
CA PRO A 588 3.41 3.69 0.25
C PRO A 588 2.54 4.52 1.22
N TRP A 589 1.59 5.30 0.72
CA TRP A 589 0.63 6.02 1.56
C TRP A 589 -0.37 5.06 2.20
N VAL A 590 -0.88 5.34 3.40
CA VAL A 590 -1.75 4.41 4.12
C VAL A 590 -3.21 4.67 3.78
N GLU A 591 -3.92 3.68 3.22
CA GLU A 591 -5.37 3.73 3.04
C GLU A 591 -6.08 3.09 4.25
N LYS A 592 -7.02 3.83 4.85
CA LYS A 592 -7.74 3.43 6.06
C LYS A 592 -8.88 2.45 5.75
N GLY A 593 -9.11 1.47 6.63
CA GLY A 593 -10.28 0.58 6.57
C GLY A 593 -10.32 -0.42 5.41
N VAL A 594 -9.20 -0.66 4.72
CA VAL A 594 -9.10 -1.52 3.53
C VAL A 594 -9.53 -2.96 3.85
N ALA A 595 -9.05 -3.54 4.94
CA ALA A 595 -9.38 -4.90 5.34
C ALA A 595 -10.88 -5.09 5.60
N VAL A 596 -11.53 -4.11 6.23
CA VAL A 596 -12.97 -4.17 6.53
C VAL A 596 -13.80 -4.10 5.25
N ARG A 597 -13.49 -3.14 4.37
CA ARG A 597 -14.16 -3.02 3.07
C ARG A 597 -13.97 -4.28 2.22
N TYR A 598 -12.79 -4.91 2.32
CA TYR A 598 -12.50 -6.15 1.62
C TYR A 598 -13.33 -7.32 2.14
N LEU A 599 -13.40 -7.51 3.46
CA LEU A 599 -14.18 -8.59 4.08
C LEU A 599 -15.68 -8.45 3.80
N GLU A 600 -16.24 -7.23 3.95
CA GLU A 600 -17.65 -6.97 3.64
C GLU A 600 -17.97 -7.19 2.15
N ALA A 601 -17.04 -6.82 1.27
CA ALA A 601 -17.19 -7.04 -0.16
C ALA A 601 -17.11 -8.54 -0.53
N LEU A 602 -16.24 -9.31 0.12
CA LEU A 602 -16.15 -10.76 -0.04
C LEU A 602 -17.43 -11.48 0.41
N ASP A 603 -17.99 -11.08 1.55
CA ASP A 603 -19.22 -11.69 2.08
C ASP A 603 -20.39 -11.49 1.09
N ARG A 604 -20.56 -10.26 0.58
CA ARG A 604 -21.58 -9.95 -0.44
C ARG A 604 -21.36 -10.75 -1.73
N LYS A 605 -20.11 -10.85 -2.20
CA LYS A 605 -19.76 -11.63 -3.40
C LYS A 605 -20.08 -13.11 -3.22
N SER A 606 -19.73 -13.68 -2.07
CA SER A 606 -19.96 -15.09 -1.75
C SER A 606 -21.45 -15.43 -1.66
N LEU A 607 -22.24 -14.55 -1.04
CA LEU A 607 -23.69 -14.69 -0.96
C LEU A 607 -24.35 -14.59 -2.33
N ALA A 608 -23.93 -13.62 -3.15
CA ALA A 608 -24.48 -13.43 -4.49
C ALA A 608 -24.15 -14.62 -5.42
N LEU A 609 -22.93 -15.14 -5.36
CA LEU A 609 -22.52 -16.37 -6.04
C LEU A 609 -23.37 -17.58 -5.62
N SER A 610 -23.56 -17.77 -4.32
CA SER A 610 -24.33 -18.89 -3.79
C SER A 610 -25.80 -18.83 -4.21
N LEU A 611 -26.42 -17.65 -4.18
CA LEU A 611 -27.79 -17.41 -4.65
C LEU A 611 -27.94 -17.72 -6.14
N LEU A 612 -27.00 -17.23 -6.95
CA LEU A 612 -27.01 -17.38 -8.40
C LEU A 612 -26.90 -18.84 -8.84
N VAL A 613 -26.06 -19.63 -8.17
CA VAL A 613 -25.96 -21.08 -8.41
C VAL A 613 -27.25 -21.79 -8.01
N LEU A 614 -27.87 -21.43 -6.88
CA LEU A 614 -29.16 -21.99 -6.45
C LEU A 614 -30.28 -21.70 -7.46
N LEU A 615 -30.33 -20.47 -8.00
CA LEU A 615 -31.31 -20.08 -9.02
C LEU A 615 -31.11 -20.85 -10.32
N ALA A 616 -29.86 -21.01 -10.78
CA ALA A 616 -29.55 -21.79 -11.98
C ALA A 616 -29.90 -23.28 -11.81
N ALA A 617 -29.53 -23.88 -10.68
CA ALA A 617 -29.86 -25.27 -10.35
C ALA A 617 -31.37 -25.49 -10.22
N GLY A 618 -32.07 -24.59 -9.52
CA GLY A 618 -33.52 -24.64 -9.36
C GLY A 618 -34.26 -24.53 -10.68
N PHE A 619 -33.79 -23.67 -11.58
CA PHE A 619 -34.32 -23.54 -12.94
C PHE A 619 -34.14 -24.82 -13.74
N PHE A 620 -32.92 -25.39 -13.75
CA PHE A 620 -32.63 -26.65 -14.45
C PHE A 620 -33.55 -27.79 -13.98
N LEU A 621 -33.71 -27.93 -12.66
CA LEU A 621 -34.61 -28.94 -12.07
C LEU A 621 -36.07 -28.69 -12.42
N ALA A 622 -36.53 -27.45 -12.38
CA ALA A 622 -37.90 -27.10 -12.74
C ALA A 622 -38.18 -27.42 -14.21
N ASN A 623 -37.22 -27.15 -15.10
CA ASN A 623 -37.34 -27.49 -16.51
C ASN A 623 -37.42 -29.02 -16.73
N GLY A 624 -36.50 -29.78 -16.12
CA GLY A 624 -36.53 -31.24 -16.19
C GLY A 624 -37.82 -31.85 -15.64
N ALA A 625 -38.31 -31.33 -14.51
CA ALA A 625 -39.58 -31.75 -13.91
C ALA A 625 -40.78 -31.44 -14.81
N LEU A 626 -40.83 -30.23 -15.41
CA LEU A 626 -41.86 -29.85 -16.37
C LEU A 626 -41.83 -30.74 -17.62
N ALA A 627 -40.65 -31.11 -18.10
CA ALA A 627 -40.48 -32.02 -19.22
C ALA A 627 -40.98 -33.44 -18.89
N SER A 628 -40.69 -33.93 -17.67
CA SER A 628 -41.18 -35.22 -17.17
C SER A 628 -42.71 -35.28 -17.15
N VAL A 629 -43.37 -34.24 -16.60
CA VAL A 629 -44.85 -34.17 -16.55
C VAL A 629 -45.44 -34.08 -17.95
N ARG A 630 -44.86 -33.26 -18.85
CA ARG A 630 -45.34 -33.13 -20.25
C ARG A 630 -45.27 -34.45 -21.01
N ALA A 631 -44.16 -35.17 -20.87
CA ALA A 631 -43.96 -36.44 -21.55
C ALA A 631 -44.81 -37.59 -20.98
N ARG A 632 -45.52 -37.36 -19.86
CA ARG A 632 -46.41 -38.31 -19.18
C ARG A 632 -47.88 -37.87 -19.24
N ARG A 633 -48.21 -36.88 -20.08
CA ARG A 633 -49.56 -36.33 -20.20
C ARG A 633 -50.62 -37.42 -20.44
N ALA A 634 -50.36 -38.35 -21.35
CA ALA A 634 -51.30 -39.42 -21.67
C ALA A 634 -51.56 -40.34 -20.48
N GLU A 635 -50.49 -40.74 -19.78
CA GLU A 635 -50.53 -41.61 -18.60
C GLU A 635 -51.21 -40.95 -17.40
N LEU A 636 -50.89 -39.67 -17.12
CA LEU A 636 -51.55 -38.88 -16.09
C LEU A 636 -53.05 -38.71 -16.43
N GLY A 637 -53.39 -38.54 -17.71
CA GLY A 637 -54.76 -38.54 -18.20
C GLY A 637 -55.47 -39.88 -17.97
N THR A 638 -54.80 -41.01 -18.22
CA THR A 638 -55.37 -42.34 -17.94
C THR A 638 -55.63 -42.54 -16.44
N LEU A 639 -54.73 -42.08 -15.57
CA LEU A 639 -54.92 -42.13 -14.13
C LEU A 639 -56.10 -41.28 -13.66
N LEU A 640 -56.29 -40.10 -14.26
CA LEU A 640 -57.50 -39.28 -14.04
C LEU A 640 -58.77 -40.01 -14.49
N CYS A 641 -58.75 -40.71 -15.63
CA CYS A 641 -59.87 -41.56 -16.09
C CYS A 641 -60.17 -42.73 -15.13
N LEU A 642 -59.15 -43.24 -14.44
CA LEU A 642 -59.28 -44.31 -13.44
C LEU A 642 -59.68 -43.79 -12.04
N GLY A 643 -60.08 -42.52 -11.93
CA GLY A 643 -60.63 -41.93 -10.70
C GLY A 643 -59.59 -41.37 -9.72
N TRP A 644 -58.35 -41.12 -10.16
CA TRP A 644 -57.38 -40.40 -9.32
C TRP A 644 -57.74 -38.91 -9.23
N ASP A 645 -57.73 -38.35 -8.01
CA ASP A 645 -57.87 -36.91 -7.80
C ASP A 645 -56.58 -36.13 -8.14
N GLY A 646 -56.70 -34.85 -8.48
CA GLY A 646 -55.54 -33.99 -8.83
C GLY A 646 -54.51 -33.85 -7.69
N GLY A 647 -54.94 -33.99 -6.43
CA GLY A 647 -54.06 -33.93 -5.26
C GLY A 647 -53.20 -35.19 -5.07
N ARG A 648 -53.70 -36.35 -5.49
CA ARG A 648 -52.95 -37.62 -5.53
C ARG A 648 -51.91 -37.61 -6.64
N LEU A 649 -52.22 -37.01 -7.79
CA LEU A 649 -51.27 -36.83 -8.89
C LEU A 649 -50.16 -35.84 -8.51
N ALA A 650 -50.51 -34.70 -7.89
CA ALA A 650 -49.51 -33.77 -7.36
C ALA A 650 -48.58 -34.43 -6.33
N ARG A 651 -49.13 -35.22 -5.39
CA ARG A 651 -48.34 -35.97 -4.40
C ARG A 651 -47.47 -37.05 -5.04
N ALA A 652 -47.91 -37.69 -6.12
CA ALA A 652 -47.09 -38.67 -6.83
C ALA A 652 -45.89 -38.01 -7.51
N VAL A 653 -46.10 -36.88 -8.21
CA VAL A 653 -45.03 -36.10 -8.86
C VAL A 653 -44.05 -35.53 -7.83
N LEU A 654 -44.55 -34.90 -6.76
CA LEU A 654 -43.70 -34.36 -5.70
C LEU A 654 -42.94 -35.47 -4.94
N GLY A 655 -43.57 -36.62 -4.72
CA GLY A 655 -42.92 -37.76 -4.06
C GLY A 655 -41.80 -38.38 -4.89
N GLU A 656 -41.96 -38.44 -6.22
CA GLU A 656 -40.91 -38.86 -7.15
C GLU A 656 -39.73 -37.87 -7.14
N LEU A 657 -40.01 -36.57 -7.26
CA LEU A 657 -39.00 -35.52 -7.21
C LEU A 657 -38.30 -35.44 -5.86
N ALA A 658 -39.01 -35.67 -4.75
CA ALA A 658 -38.43 -35.73 -3.42
C ALA A 658 -37.43 -36.89 -3.29
N LEU A 659 -37.78 -38.08 -3.80
CA LEU A 659 -36.91 -39.25 -3.74
C LEU A 659 -35.67 -39.07 -4.61
N VAL A 660 -35.85 -38.56 -5.83
CA VAL A 660 -34.74 -38.24 -6.75
C VAL A 660 -33.87 -37.13 -6.17
N GLY A 661 -34.45 -36.08 -5.59
CA GLY A 661 -33.73 -34.97 -4.96
C GLY A 661 -32.93 -35.40 -3.72
N ALA A 662 -33.49 -36.27 -2.87
CA ALA A 662 -32.78 -36.83 -1.72
C ALA A 662 -31.64 -37.77 -2.14
N ALA A 663 -31.88 -38.66 -3.11
CA ALA A 663 -30.86 -39.56 -3.63
C ALA A 663 -29.73 -38.81 -4.35
N ALA A 664 -30.07 -37.84 -5.19
CA ALA A 664 -29.08 -37.01 -5.88
C ALA A 664 -28.34 -36.07 -4.91
N GLY A 665 -29.02 -35.53 -3.89
CA GLY A 665 -28.40 -34.70 -2.86
C GLY A 665 -27.40 -35.47 -2.00
N THR A 666 -27.73 -36.70 -1.61
CA THR A 666 -26.81 -37.60 -0.87
C THR A 666 -25.63 -38.06 -1.73
N ALA A 667 -25.88 -38.48 -2.97
CA ALA A 667 -24.82 -38.82 -3.91
C ALA A 667 -23.91 -37.62 -4.24
N GLY A 668 -24.50 -36.43 -4.39
CA GLY A 668 -23.77 -35.18 -4.59
C GLY A 668 -22.90 -34.80 -3.40
N ALA A 669 -23.38 -35.01 -2.16
CA ALA A 669 -22.58 -34.84 -0.95
C ALA A 669 -21.35 -35.77 -0.92
N GLY A 670 -21.54 -37.05 -1.30
CA GLY A 670 -20.44 -38.01 -1.41
C GLY A 670 -19.43 -37.65 -2.49
N LEU A 671 -19.90 -37.25 -3.69
CA LEU A 671 -19.05 -36.81 -4.79
C LEU A 671 -18.25 -35.55 -4.41
N ALA A 672 -18.88 -34.60 -3.72
CA ALA A 672 -18.22 -33.40 -3.25
C ALA A 672 -17.13 -33.69 -2.21
N LEU A 673 -17.33 -34.65 -1.31
CA LEU A 673 -16.29 -35.12 -0.39
C LEU A 673 -15.11 -35.78 -1.13
N ALA A 674 -15.40 -36.60 -2.14
CA ALA A 674 -14.37 -37.26 -2.95
C ALA A 674 -13.53 -36.24 -3.74
N LEU A 675 -14.19 -35.30 -4.42
CA LEU A 675 -13.53 -34.24 -5.18
C LEU A 675 -12.82 -33.24 -4.26
N GLY A 676 -13.38 -32.92 -3.10
CA GLY A 676 -12.74 -32.07 -2.10
C GLY A 676 -11.41 -32.64 -1.63
N ARG A 677 -11.36 -33.95 -1.34
CA ARG A 677 -10.10 -34.63 -1.00
C ARG A 677 -9.11 -34.67 -2.17
N ALA A 678 -9.59 -34.98 -3.38
CA ALA A 678 -8.74 -35.04 -4.58
C ALA A 678 -8.11 -33.68 -4.94
N LEU A 679 -8.83 -32.58 -4.67
CA LEU A 679 -8.41 -31.21 -4.97
C LEU A 679 -7.72 -30.52 -3.77
N GLY A 680 -7.57 -31.19 -2.62
CA GLY A 680 -6.98 -30.61 -1.41
C GLY A 680 -7.81 -29.48 -0.79
N LEU A 681 -9.13 -29.48 -0.96
CA LEU A 681 -10.05 -28.49 -0.40
C LEU A 681 -10.55 -28.95 0.98
N GLU A 682 -10.52 -28.05 1.96
CA GLU A 682 -11.10 -28.30 3.29
C GLU A 682 -12.64 -28.23 3.22
N VAL A 683 -13.27 -29.39 3.13
CA VAL A 683 -14.74 -29.49 3.11
C VAL A 683 -15.26 -29.67 4.53
N GLY A 684 -15.83 -28.60 5.11
CA GLY A 684 -16.40 -28.63 6.45
C GLY A 684 -17.63 -29.56 6.55
N LEU A 685 -17.63 -30.46 7.53
CA LEU A 685 -18.72 -31.42 7.81
C LEU A 685 -20.13 -30.80 7.87
N PRO A 686 -20.35 -29.63 8.51
CA PRO A 686 -21.69 -29.03 8.61
C PRO A 686 -22.29 -28.68 7.24
N ARG A 687 -21.44 -28.31 6.28
CA ARG A 687 -21.89 -27.93 4.93
C ARG A 687 -22.27 -29.13 4.11
N VAL A 688 -21.52 -30.23 4.23
CA VAL A 688 -21.85 -31.50 3.57
C VAL A 688 -23.18 -32.04 4.07
N LEU A 689 -23.45 -31.92 5.37
CA LEU A 689 -24.72 -32.29 5.99
C LEU A 689 -25.89 -31.39 5.52
N LEU A 690 -25.62 -30.15 5.09
CA LEU A 690 -26.63 -29.23 4.57
C LEU A 690 -27.03 -29.54 3.11
N VAL A 691 -26.25 -30.34 2.37
CA VAL A 691 -26.50 -30.60 0.94
C VAL A 691 -27.76 -31.44 0.70
N PRO A 692 -27.98 -32.57 1.39
CA PRO A 692 -29.21 -33.35 1.22
C PRO A 692 -30.51 -32.56 1.50
N PRO A 693 -30.64 -31.80 2.61
CA PRO A 693 -31.87 -31.04 2.86
C PRO A 693 -32.06 -29.88 1.88
N VAL A 694 -30.99 -29.20 1.45
CA VAL A 694 -31.08 -28.15 0.41
C VAL A 694 -31.48 -28.74 -0.94
N GLY A 695 -30.91 -29.89 -1.33
CA GLY A 695 -31.27 -30.58 -2.56
C GLY A 695 -32.73 -31.05 -2.57
N LEU A 696 -33.21 -31.58 -1.43
CA LEU A 696 -34.62 -31.94 -1.25
C LEU A 696 -35.54 -30.71 -1.34
N ALA A 697 -35.20 -29.63 -0.63
CA ALA A 697 -35.97 -28.39 -0.65
C ALA A 697 -36.04 -27.79 -2.06
N LEU A 698 -34.92 -27.78 -2.78
CA LEU A 698 -34.84 -27.30 -4.16
C LEU A 698 -35.68 -28.16 -5.10
N ALA A 699 -35.62 -29.50 -4.97
CA ALA A 699 -36.42 -30.42 -5.79
C ALA A 699 -37.93 -30.25 -5.56
N LEU A 700 -38.34 -30.05 -4.30
CA LEU A 700 -39.73 -29.79 -3.95
C LEU A 700 -40.21 -28.41 -4.46
N ALA A 701 -39.40 -27.37 -4.29
CA ALA A 701 -39.70 -26.02 -4.76
C ALA A 701 -39.81 -25.98 -6.29
N SER A 702 -38.83 -26.55 -7.00
CA SER A 702 -38.83 -26.69 -8.46
C SER A 702 -39.96 -27.59 -8.97
N GLY A 703 -40.40 -28.56 -8.16
CA GLY A 703 -41.49 -29.49 -8.45
C GLY A 703 -42.90 -28.92 -8.28
N LEU A 704 -43.05 -27.79 -7.58
CA LEU A 704 -44.35 -27.24 -7.20
C LEU A 704 -45.20 -26.85 -8.42
N ALA A 705 -44.63 -26.10 -9.36
CA ALA A 705 -45.33 -25.69 -10.59
C ALA A 705 -45.69 -26.87 -11.51
N PRO A 706 -44.78 -27.84 -11.79
CA PRO A 706 -45.14 -29.07 -12.50
C PRO A 706 -46.25 -29.88 -11.80
N ALA A 707 -46.19 -30.02 -10.48
CA ALA A 707 -47.16 -30.78 -9.71
C ALA A 707 -48.55 -30.12 -9.73
N LEU A 708 -48.61 -28.79 -9.63
CA LEU A 708 -49.86 -28.03 -9.76
C LEU A 708 -50.44 -28.13 -11.19
N ARG A 709 -49.58 -28.15 -12.22
CA ARG A 709 -50.02 -28.40 -13.59
C ARG A 709 -50.55 -29.82 -13.80
N ALA A 710 -49.89 -30.82 -13.21
CA ALA A 710 -50.39 -32.20 -13.22
C ALA A 710 -51.74 -32.33 -12.51
N ALA A 711 -51.93 -31.60 -11.40
CA ALA A 711 -53.18 -31.58 -10.65
C ALA A 711 -54.36 -30.95 -11.42
N ARG A 712 -54.08 -30.02 -12.33
CA ARG A 712 -55.06 -29.33 -13.18
C ARG A 712 -55.25 -30.00 -14.56
N GLY A 713 -54.68 -31.19 -14.77
CA GLY A 713 -54.84 -31.95 -16.01
C GLY A 713 -56.28 -32.39 -16.26
N SER A 714 -56.63 -32.64 -17.51
CA SER A 714 -57.96 -33.12 -17.91
C SER A 714 -57.91 -34.60 -18.29
N PRO A 715 -58.94 -35.42 -17.99
CA PRO A 715 -59.03 -36.80 -18.50
C PRO A 715 -58.91 -36.89 -20.03
N LEU A 716 -59.33 -35.85 -20.76
CA LEU A 716 -59.21 -35.74 -22.22
C LEU A 716 -57.75 -35.71 -22.72
N ASP A 717 -56.79 -35.45 -21.83
CA ASP A 717 -55.36 -35.47 -22.13
C ASP A 717 -54.82 -36.88 -22.41
N ALA A 718 -55.58 -37.94 -22.08
CA ALA A 718 -55.23 -39.33 -22.38
C ALA A 718 -55.37 -39.70 -23.86
N VAL A 719 -56.27 -39.01 -24.58
CA VAL A 719 -56.73 -39.42 -25.92
C VAL A 719 -56.44 -38.36 -26.98
N ARG A 720 -56.33 -37.08 -26.60
CA ARG A 720 -55.98 -36.03 -27.57
C ARG A 720 -54.51 -36.13 -27.96
N PRO A 721 -54.17 -36.37 -29.25
CA PRO A 721 -52.83 -36.08 -29.72
C PRO A 721 -52.54 -34.59 -29.44
N PRO A 722 -51.26 -34.17 -29.32
CA PRO A 722 -50.90 -32.77 -29.13
C PRO A 722 -51.33 -31.97 -30.37
N ALA A 723 -52.60 -31.61 -30.45
CA ALA A 723 -53.16 -30.91 -31.58
C ALA A 723 -52.67 -29.46 -31.55
N HIS A 724 -51.96 -29.08 -32.60
CA HIS A 724 -51.55 -27.70 -32.83
C HIS A 724 -52.79 -26.81 -32.96
N PRO A 725 -52.88 -25.69 -32.23
CA PRO A 725 -53.97 -24.74 -32.45
C PRO A 725 -53.91 -24.23 -33.89
N ARG A 726 -54.98 -24.42 -34.66
CA ARG A 726 -55.15 -23.81 -35.98
C ARG A 726 -55.35 -22.30 -35.79
N ALA A 727 -54.30 -21.52 -36.02
CA ALA A 727 -54.41 -20.06 -36.14
C ALA A 727 -53.79 -19.59 -37.46
N GLY A 728 -54.64 -19.00 -38.32
CA GLY A 728 -54.32 -18.13 -39.46
C GLY A 728 -53.08 -18.47 -40.31
N LEU A 729 -53.29 -19.17 -41.43
CA LEU A 729 -52.27 -19.37 -42.47
C LEU A 729 -51.85 -18.03 -43.09
N ARG A 730 -50.74 -17.44 -42.64
CA ARG A 730 -49.96 -16.49 -43.45
C ARG A 730 -48.87 -17.26 -44.18
N ALA A 731 -48.84 -17.16 -45.51
CA ALA A 731 -47.81 -17.79 -46.32
C ALA A 731 -46.44 -17.15 -46.04
N VAL A 732 -45.52 -17.92 -45.47
CA VAL A 732 -44.17 -17.45 -45.17
C VAL A 732 -43.23 -17.94 -46.26
N ARG A 733 -42.56 -17.01 -46.97
CA ARG A 733 -41.74 -17.30 -48.16
C ARG A 733 -40.22 -17.31 -47.91
N ARG A 734 -39.73 -16.95 -46.72
CA ARG A 734 -38.28 -16.90 -46.40
C ARG A 734 -37.98 -17.71 -45.13
N LEU A 735 -36.83 -18.39 -45.09
CA LEU A 735 -36.40 -19.17 -43.92
C LEU A 735 -36.38 -18.38 -42.59
N PRO A 736 -35.89 -17.13 -42.52
CA PRO A 736 -35.86 -16.38 -41.27
C PRO A 736 -37.25 -16.02 -40.75
N SER A 737 -38.18 -15.71 -41.66
CA SER A 737 -39.56 -15.44 -41.27
C SER A 737 -40.30 -16.71 -40.87
N MET A 738 -39.87 -17.89 -41.36
CA MET A 738 -40.41 -19.18 -40.93
C MET A 738 -39.95 -19.50 -39.50
N ALA A 739 -38.66 -19.31 -39.20
CA ALA A 739 -38.13 -19.43 -37.84
C ALA A 739 -38.83 -18.48 -36.85
N LEU A 740 -39.04 -17.21 -37.24
CA LEU A 740 -39.72 -16.22 -36.40
C LEU A 740 -41.21 -16.53 -36.20
N ALA A 741 -41.91 -16.99 -37.24
CA ALA A 741 -43.31 -17.38 -37.14
C ALA A 741 -43.49 -18.57 -36.18
N GLU A 742 -42.56 -19.54 -36.19
CA GLU A 742 -42.61 -20.69 -35.28
C GLU A 742 -42.29 -20.33 -33.82
N LEU A 743 -41.34 -19.41 -33.59
CA LEU A 743 -41.08 -18.83 -32.28
C LEU A 743 -42.34 -18.17 -31.66
N LEU A 744 -43.15 -17.50 -32.48
CA LEU A 744 -44.37 -16.80 -32.04
C LEU A 744 -45.59 -17.73 -31.89
N ARG A 745 -45.62 -18.85 -32.61
CA ARG A 745 -46.73 -19.83 -32.58
C ARG A 745 -46.77 -20.68 -31.32
N LEU A 746 -45.62 -20.89 -30.66
CA LEU A 746 -45.49 -21.74 -29.47
C LEU A 746 -44.83 -20.99 -28.31
N PRO A 747 -45.51 -19.96 -27.75
CA PRO A 747 -44.91 -19.05 -26.78
C PRO A 747 -44.44 -19.77 -25.51
N SER A 748 -45.16 -20.80 -25.06
CA SER A 748 -44.79 -21.56 -23.86
C SER A 748 -43.45 -22.29 -23.99
N ARG A 749 -43.01 -22.62 -25.22
CA ARG A 749 -41.76 -23.35 -25.50
C ARG A 749 -40.58 -22.38 -25.66
N ALA A 750 -40.80 -21.29 -26.39
CA ALA A 750 -39.83 -20.21 -26.52
C ALA A 750 -39.53 -19.57 -25.16
N ILE A 751 -40.53 -19.36 -24.30
CA ILE A 751 -40.40 -18.80 -22.95
C ILE A 751 -39.53 -19.67 -22.05
N VAL A 752 -39.64 -20.99 -22.11
CA VAL A 752 -38.84 -21.89 -21.24
C VAL A 752 -37.38 -21.92 -21.68
N GLY A 753 -37.11 -21.96 -23.00
CA GLY A 753 -35.74 -21.88 -23.52
C GLY A 753 -35.08 -20.52 -23.29
N SER A 754 -35.82 -19.42 -23.49
CA SER A 754 -35.31 -18.08 -23.25
C SER A 754 -35.13 -17.80 -21.75
N ALA A 755 -35.99 -18.31 -20.87
CA ALA A 755 -35.84 -18.15 -19.42
C ALA A 755 -34.56 -18.81 -18.87
N GLY A 756 -34.15 -19.97 -19.42
CA GLY A 756 -32.90 -20.62 -19.01
C GLY A 756 -31.66 -19.85 -19.41
N LEU A 757 -31.65 -19.33 -20.65
CA LEU A 757 -30.61 -18.43 -21.13
C LEU A 757 -30.60 -17.09 -20.39
N LEU A 758 -31.76 -16.58 -19.99
CA LEU A 758 -31.89 -15.37 -19.20
C LEU A 758 -31.21 -15.53 -17.84
N VAL A 759 -31.48 -16.62 -17.13
CA VAL A 759 -30.84 -16.93 -15.85
C VAL A 759 -29.34 -17.16 -16.03
N GLY A 760 -28.93 -17.94 -17.03
CA GLY A 760 -27.51 -18.24 -17.29
C GLY A 760 -26.67 -17.04 -17.75
N ALA A 761 -27.17 -16.24 -18.69
CA ALA A 761 -26.47 -15.05 -19.18
C ALA A 761 -26.50 -13.91 -18.16
N GLY A 762 -27.60 -13.75 -17.40
CA GLY A 762 -27.66 -12.79 -16.31
C GLY A 762 -26.72 -13.15 -15.17
N ALA A 763 -26.61 -14.43 -14.84
CA ALA A 763 -25.62 -14.94 -13.91
C ALA A 763 -24.18 -14.60 -14.35
N LEU A 764 -23.85 -14.88 -15.61
CA LEU A 764 -22.52 -14.61 -16.16
C LEU A 764 -22.20 -13.10 -16.22
N ALA A 765 -23.15 -12.28 -16.67
CA ALA A 765 -23.00 -10.82 -16.72
C ALA A 765 -22.79 -10.23 -15.32
N PHE A 766 -23.57 -10.68 -14.35
CA PHE A 766 -23.44 -10.29 -12.95
C PHE A 766 -22.05 -10.66 -12.39
N LEU A 767 -21.62 -11.90 -12.61
CA LEU A 767 -20.32 -12.42 -12.22
C LEU A 767 -19.15 -11.58 -12.77
N LEU A 768 -19.17 -11.33 -14.09
CA LEU A 768 -18.16 -10.53 -14.77
C LEU A 768 -18.19 -9.06 -14.31
N SER A 769 -19.37 -8.51 -14.04
CA SER A 769 -19.52 -7.14 -13.52
C SER A 769 -18.92 -7.00 -12.13
N VAL A 770 -19.16 -7.97 -11.25
CA VAL A 770 -18.53 -8.05 -9.93
C VAL A 770 -17.01 -8.20 -10.07
N GLU A 771 -16.51 -9.11 -10.90
CA GLU A 771 -15.07 -9.31 -11.04
C GLU A 771 -14.35 -8.07 -11.58
N LEU A 772 -14.91 -7.41 -12.59
CA LEU A 772 -14.30 -6.22 -13.20
C LEU A 772 -14.45 -4.96 -12.32
N GLY A 773 -15.56 -4.81 -11.60
CA GLY A 773 -15.78 -3.71 -10.66
C GLY A 773 -14.80 -3.76 -9.48
N PHE A 774 -14.48 -4.95 -8.99
CA PHE A 774 -13.51 -5.15 -7.90
C PHE A 774 -12.08 -4.76 -8.31
N ARG A 775 -11.71 -4.91 -9.60
CA ARG A 775 -10.38 -4.50 -10.09
C ARG A 775 -10.14 -2.98 -9.98
N GLY A 776 -11.19 -2.16 -10.08
CA GLY A 776 -11.08 -0.70 -10.08
C GLY A 776 -10.95 -0.06 -8.70
N VAL A 777 -11.50 -0.70 -7.66
CA VAL A 777 -11.58 -0.09 -6.30
C VAL A 777 -10.55 -0.67 -5.33
N LEU A 778 -10.13 -1.93 -5.48
CA LEU A 778 -9.37 -2.64 -4.44
C LEU A 778 -7.91 -2.99 -4.83
N VAL A 779 -7.55 -2.97 -6.12
CA VAL A 779 -6.19 -3.31 -6.61
C VAL A 779 -5.18 -2.18 -6.35
N GLY A 780 -5.64 -1.02 -5.86
CA GLY A 780 -4.79 0.10 -5.51
C GLY A 780 -3.90 -0.12 -4.28
N THR A 781 -4.14 -1.15 -3.46
CA THR A 781 -3.41 -1.39 -2.19
C THR A 781 -2.57 -2.67 -2.27
N LEU A 782 -1.49 -2.76 -1.47
CA LEU A 782 -0.65 -3.97 -1.40
C LEU A 782 -1.43 -5.20 -0.93
N LEU A 783 -2.27 -5.06 0.11
CA LEU A 783 -3.14 -6.13 0.59
C LEU A 783 -4.15 -6.56 -0.50
N GLY A 784 -4.77 -5.58 -1.18
CA GLY A 784 -5.70 -5.87 -2.27
C GLY A 784 -5.07 -6.61 -3.46
N ARG A 785 -3.81 -6.29 -3.81
CA ARG A 785 -3.06 -7.03 -4.85
C ARG A 785 -2.72 -8.46 -4.44
N ALA A 786 -2.24 -8.65 -3.20
CA ALA A 786 -1.92 -9.98 -2.69
C ALA A 786 -3.17 -10.88 -2.68
N ILE A 787 -4.29 -10.36 -2.17
CA ILE A 787 -5.53 -11.13 -2.10
C ILE A 787 -6.14 -11.35 -3.50
N SER A 788 -6.09 -10.36 -4.39
CA SER A 788 -6.61 -10.52 -5.76
C SER A 788 -5.91 -11.63 -6.54
N LEU A 789 -4.64 -11.93 -6.26
CA LEU A 789 -3.91 -13.03 -6.88
C LEU A 789 -4.41 -14.39 -6.36
N GLU A 790 -4.79 -14.49 -5.09
CA GLU A 790 -5.31 -15.73 -4.49
C GLU A 790 -6.73 -16.09 -4.95
N VAL A 791 -7.60 -15.10 -5.13
CA VAL A 791 -9.03 -15.31 -5.44
C VAL A 791 -9.26 -15.67 -6.92
N ARG A 792 -8.31 -15.36 -7.81
CA ARG A 792 -8.47 -15.44 -9.28
C ARG A 792 -8.73 -16.86 -9.81
N GLY A 793 -8.16 -17.88 -9.17
CA GLY A 793 -8.36 -19.28 -9.59
C GLY A 793 -9.77 -19.80 -9.32
N VAL A 794 -10.36 -19.43 -8.17
CA VAL A 794 -11.70 -19.85 -7.76
C VAL A 794 -12.78 -19.13 -8.57
N ASP A 795 -12.58 -17.85 -8.87
CA ASP A 795 -13.50 -17.07 -9.71
C ASP A 795 -13.60 -17.66 -11.12
N LEU A 796 -12.47 -18.02 -11.74
CA LEU A 796 -12.42 -18.65 -13.07
C LEU A 796 -13.10 -20.01 -13.09
N LEU A 797 -12.85 -20.85 -12.07
CA LEU A 797 -13.52 -22.14 -11.93
C LEU A 797 -15.04 -21.98 -11.73
N SER A 798 -15.45 -20.92 -11.02
CA SER A 798 -16.86 -20.62 -10.77
C SER A 798 -17.61 -20.15 -12.01
N ALA A 799 -16.99 -19.26 -12.79
CA ALA A 799 -17.49 -18.84 -14.08
C ALA A 799 -17.58 -20.02 -15.06
N ALA A 800 -16.56 -20.89 -15.10
CA ALA A 800 -16.55 -22.07 -15.96
C ALA A 800 -17.68 -23.06 -15.63
N LEU A 801 -17.85 -23.44 -14.36
CA LEU A 801 -18.93 -24.35 -13.92
C LEU A 801 -20.33 -23.78 -14.20
N THR A 802 -20.52 -22.47 -13.96
CA THR A 802 -21.79 -21.79 -14.26
C THR A 802 -22.06 -21.78 -15.76
N GLY A 803 -21.03 -21.54 -16.58
CA GLY A 803 -21.13 -21.63 -18.04
C GLY A 803 -21.50 -23.03 -18.53
N VAL A 804 -20.90 -24.08 -17.95
CA VAL A 804 -21.22 -25.48 -18.26
C VAL A 804 -22.67 -25.83 -17.89
N LEU A 805 -23.14 -25.43 -16.70
CA LEU A 805 -24.54 -25.63 -16.29
C LEU A 805 -25.53 -24.87 -17.18
N GLY A 806 -25.18 -23.65 -17.57
CA GLY A 806 -25.95 -22.87 -18.54
C GLY A 806 -26.03 -23.58 -19.89
N ALA A 807 -24.90 -24.04 -20.42
CA ALA A 807 -24.82 -24.79 -21.67
C ALA A 807 -25.65 -26.08 -21.64
N ALA A 808 -25.56 -26.84 -20.55
CA ALA A 808 -26.33 -28.06 -20.34
C ALA A 808 -27.85 -27.79 -20.30
N SER A 809 -28.26 -26.70 -19.64
CA SER A 809 -29.67 -26.28 -19.60
C SER A 809 -30.22 -25.95 -20.99
N VAL A 810 -29.41 -25.27 -21.81
CA VAL A 810 -29.78 -24.94 -23.20
C VAL A 810 -29.85 -26.18 -24.07
N ALA A 811 -28.87 -27.08 -23.95
CA ALA A 811 -28.84 -28.33 -24.70
C ALA A 811 -30.07 -29.21 -24.37
N ASP A 812 -30.48 -29.27 -23.10
CA ASP A 812 -31.67 -30.03 -22.66
C ASP A 812 -32.96 -29.46 -23.29
N VAL A 813 -33.15 -28.13 -23.24
CA VAL A 813 -34.32 -27.49 -23.86
C VAL A 813 -34.35 -27.69 -25.39
N LEU A 814 -33.21 -27.57 -26.06
CA LEU A 814 -33.12 -27.80 -27.50
C LEU A 814 -33.37 -29.26 -27.87
N ALA A 815 -32.83 -30.21 -27.11
CA ALA A 815 -33.06 -31.64 -27.33
C ALA A 815 -34.53 -32.03 -27.12
N LEU A 816 -35.19 -31.45 -26.11
CA LEU A 816 -36.64 -31.61 -25.88
C LEU A 816 -37.46 -31.05 -27.04
N ASN A 817 -37.17 -29.82 -27.47
CA ASN A 817 -37.86 -29.20 -28.61
C ASN A 817 -37.71 -30.03 -29.89
N LEU A 818 -36.54 -30.61 -30.15
CA LEU A 818 -36.29 -31.42 -31.34
C LEU A 818 -36.99 -32.77 -31.31
N ARG A 819 -37.08 -33.40 -30.13
CA ARG A 819 -37.86 -34.64 -29.96
C ARG A 819 -39.35 -34.41 -30.16
N GLU A 820 -39.88 -33.31 -29.63
CA GLU A 820 -41.29 -32.94 -29.82
C GLU A 820 -41.61 -32.54 -31.27
N ARG A 821 -40.61 -32.09 -32.05
CA ARG A 821 -40.76 -31.71 -33.47
C ARG A 821 -40.29 -32.78 -34.45
N ALA A 822 -39.95 -33.98 -33.99
CA ALA A 822 -39.51 -35.06 -34.87
C ALA A 822 -40.49 -35.38 -36.02
N PRO A 823 -41.84 -35.39 -35.82
CA PRO A 823 -42.79 -35.63 -36.90
C PRO A 823 -42.83 -34.49 -37.93
N GLU A 824 -42.78 -33.24 -37.46
CA GLU A 824 -42.75 -32.03 -38.30
C GLU A 824 -41.47 -31.97 -39.15
N LEU A 825 -40.33 -32.24 -38.53
CA LEU A 825 -39.03 -32.29 -39.21
C LEU A 825 -38.94 -33.46 -40.20
N ALA A 826 -39.56 -34.60 -39.90
CA ALA A 826 -39.69 -35.73 -40.81
C ALA A 826 -40.56 -35.38 -42.03
N LEU A 827 -41.68 -34.67 -41.83
CA LEU A 827 -42.54 -34.16 -42.91
C LEU A 827 -41.82 -33.16 -43.82
N LEU A 828 -41.06 -32.22 -43.24
CA LEU A 828 -40.24 -31.27 -44.01
C LEU A 828 -39.16 -31.98 -44.83
N ARG A 829 -38.54 -33.01 -44.26
CA ARG A 829 -37.55 -33.82 -44.98
C ARG A 829 -38.18 -34.67 -46.09
N ALA A 830 -39.37 -35.24 -45.85
CA ALA A 830 -40.14 -35.99 -46.85
C ALA A 830 -40.64 -35.10 -48.00
N SER A 831 -40.88 -33.81 -47.74
CA SER A 831 -41.25 -32.81 -48.76
C SER A 831 -40.06 -32.17 -49.49
N GLY A 832 -38.85 -32.74 -49.38
CA GLY A 832 -37.69 -32.38 -50.21
C GLY A 832 -36.69 -31.41 -49.58
N TRP A 833 -36.81 -31.07 -48.29
CA TRP A 833 -35.84 -30.20 -47.62
C TRP A 833 -34.50 -30.90 -47.39
N SER A 834 -33.41 -30.28 -47.86
CA SER A 834 -32.06 -30.81 -47.63
C SER A 834 -31.61 -30.63 -46.18
N GLY A 835 -30.68 -31.47 -45.72
CA GLY A 835 -30.13 -31.39 -44.36
C GLY A 835 -29.50 -30.02 -44.03
N ARG A 836 -29.02 -29.28 -45.04
CA ARG A 836 -28.51 -27.91 -44.87
C ARG A 836 -29.62 -26.91 -44.56
N HIS A 837 -30.79 -27.01 -45.21
CA HIS A 837 -31.93 -26.12 -44.94
C HIS A 837 -32.52 -26.36 -43.55
N LEU A 838 -32.62 -27.63 -43.14
CA LEU A 838 -33.04 -28.00 -41.79
C LEU A 838 -32.04 -27.52 -40.74
N GLY A 839 -30.73 -27.67 -40.99
CA GLY A 839 -29.69 -27.14 -40.11
C GLY A 839 -29.73 -25.61 -39.96
N LEU A 840 -29.94 -24.88 -41.06
CA LEU A 840 -30.02 -23.41 -41.04
C LEU A 840 -31.28 -22.91 -40.32
N LEU A 841 -32.42 -23.60 -40.48
CA LEU A 841 -33.66 -23.30 -39.77
C LEU A 841 -33.47 -23.47 -38.25
N LEU A 842 -32.88 -24.60 -37.83
CA LEU A 842 -32.59 -24.87 -36.42
C LEU A 842 -31.58 -23.87 -35.83
N ALA A 843 -30.57 -23.47 -36.60
CA ALA A 843 -29.60 -22.46 -36.17
C ALA A 843 -30.23 -21.08 -35.98
N LEU A 844 -31.14 -20.66 -36.88
CA LEU A 844 -31.87 -19.38 -36.78
C LEU A 844 -32.85 -19.37 -35.59
N GLU A 845 -33.53 -20.49 -35.33
CA GLU A 845 -34.37 -20.63 -34.14
C GLU A 845 -33.54 -20.61 -32.85
N ALA A 846 -32.42 -21.34 -32.81
CA ALA A 846 -31.50 -21.34 -31.68
C ALA A 846 -30.90 -19.94 -31.43
N ALA A 847 -30.57 -19.20 -32.48
CA ALA A 847 -30.13 -17.80 -32.38
C ALA A 847 -31.24 -16.89 -31.84
N GLY A 848 -32.49 -17.07 -32.29
CA GLY A 848 -33.65 -16.30 -31.83
C GLY A 848 -33.97 -16.53 -30.35
N VAL A 849 -34.01 -17.80 -29.92
CA VAL A 849 -34.15 -18.17 -28.50
C VAL A 849 -32.95 -17.66 -27.69
N GLY A 850 -31.74 -17.81 -28.25
CA GLY A 850 -30.47 -17.25 -27.78
C GLY A 850 -30.58 -15.78 -27.42
N ALA A 851 -30.99 -14.94 -28.38
CA ALA A 851 -31.11 -13.50 -28.23
C ALA A 851 -32.22 -13.10 -27.25
N LEU A 852 -33.40 -13.74 -27.34
CA LEU A 852 -34.55 -13.47 -26.46
C LEU A 852 -34.27 -13.81 -24.98
N GLY A 853 -33.36 -14.74 -24.70
CA GLY A 853 -32.92 -15.04 -23.34
C GLY A 853 -31.68 -14.27 -22.90
N ALA A 854 -30.60 -14.34 -23.68
CA ALA A 854 -29.29 -13.87 -23.28
C ALA A 854 -29.18 -12.34 -23.18
N VAL A 855 -29.85 -11.59 -24.05
CA VAL A 855 -29.83 -10.12 -24.03
C VAL A 855 -30.52 -9.55 -22.78
N PRO A 856 -31.80 -9.88 -22.49
CA PRO A 856 -32.43 -9.41 -21.25
C PRO A 856 -31.76 -9.98 -20.00
N GLY A 857 -31.26 -11.23 -20.04
CA GLY A 857 -30.47 -11.80 -18.95
C GLY A 857 -29.24 -10.95 -18.66
N ALA A 858 -28.43 -10.68 -19.67
CA ALA A 858 -27.23 -9.86 -19.53
C ALA A 858 -27.53 -8.44 -19.07
N ALA A 859 -28.63 -7.84 -19.53
CA ALA A 859 -29.08 -6.52 -19.06
C ALA A 859 -29.42 -6.53 -17.57
N VAL A 860 -30.16 -7.54 -17.09
CA VAL A 860 -30.48 -7.70 -15.67
C VAL A 860 -29.21 -7.93 -14.84
N GLY A 861 -28.29 -8.77 -15.31
CA GLY A 861 -27.01 -9.04 -14.64
C GLY A 861 -26.11 -7.80 -14.57
N ALA A 862 -26.03 -7.02 -15.66
CA ALA A 862 -25.30 -5.76 -15.71
C ALA A 862 -25.93 -4.70 -14.79
N ALA A 863 -27.27 -4.58 -14.78
CA ALA A 863 -27.99 -3.67 -13.90
C ALA A 863 -27.80 -4.00 -12.42
N ALA A 864 -27.85 -5.30 -12.06
CA ALA A 864 -27.55 -5.75 -10.71
C ALA A 864 -26.08 -5.44 -10.32
N GLY A 865 -25.14 -5.59 -11.26
CA GLY A 865 -23.76 -5.18 -11.06
C GLY A 865 -23.57 -3.67 -10.87
N LEU A 866 -24.31 -2.84 -11.62
CA LEU A 866 -24.34 -1.38 -11.46
C LEU A 866 -24.86 -0.97 -10.07
N LEU A 867 -25.93 -1.61 -9.60
CA LEU A 867 -26.51 -1.37 -8.26
C LEU A 867 -25.54 -1.72 -7.13
N LEU A 868 -24.64 -2.67 -7.35
CA LEU A 868 -23.58 -3.05 -6.40
C LEU A 868 -22.31 -2.18 -6.55
N GLY A 869 -22.34 -1.12 -7.36
CA GLY A 869 -21.24 -0.17 -7.51
C GLY A 869 -20.29 -0.44 -8.68
N GLY A 870 -20.65 -1.33 -9.63
CA GLY A 870 -19.90 -1.53 -10.86
C GLY A 870 -20.00 -0.31 -11.78
N GLY A 871 -18.87 0.23 -12.26
CA GLY A 871 -18.84 1.34 -13.23
C GLY A 871 -19.10 0.89 -14.67
N ALA A 872 -18.47 1.55 -15.66
CA ALA A 872 -18.59 1.22 -17.08
C ALA A 872 -18.25 -0.25 -17.44
N ALA A 873 -17.47 -0.93 -16.61
CA ALA A 873 -17.16 -2.35 -16.75
C ALA A 873 -18.40 -3.28 -16.62
N ALA A 874 -19.46 -2.81 -15.98
CA ALA A 874 -20.74 -3.52 -15.92
C ALA A 874 -21.42 -3.63 -17.30
N LEU A 875 -21.24 -2.63 -18.16
CA LEU A 875 -21.80 -2.64 -19.52
C LEU A 875 -21.01 -3.58 -20.45
N LEU A 876 -19.68 -3.60 -20.33
CA LEU A 876 -18.80 -4.52 -21.05
C LEU A 876 -19.06 -5.99 -20.67
N SER A 877 -19.30 -6.25 -19.39
CA SER A 877 -19.67 -7.60 -18.91
C SER A 877 -21.05 -8.04 -19.41
N GLY A 878 -22.02 -7.12 -19.48
CA GLY A 878 -23.31 -7.38 -20.13
C GLY A 878 -23.16 -7.76 -21.61
N ALA A 879 -22.42 -6.97 -22.38
CA ALA A 879 -22.21 -7.23 -23.81
C ALA A 879 -21.51 -8.58 -24.08
N THR A 880 -20.47 -8.89 -23.30
CA THR A 880 -19.74 -10.17 -23.41
C THR A 880 -20.61 -11.37 -23.04
N ALA A 881 -21.40 -11.27 -21.98
CA ALA A 881 -22.33 -12.33 -21.58
C ALA A 881 -23.47 -12.55 -22.60
N ALA A 882 -24.02 -11.47 -23.17
CA ALA A 882 -25.04 -11.55 -24.21
C ALA A 882 -24.50 -12.26 -25.47
N GLY A 883 -23.32 -11.85 -25.95
CA GLY A 883 -22.66 -12.49 -27.10
C GLY A 883 -22.32 -13.96 -26.83
N GLY A 884 -21.74 -14.26 -25.66
CA GLY A 884 -21.41 -15.63 -25.25
C GLY A 884 -22.63 -16.54 -25.16
N GLY A 885 -23.76 -16.05 -24.61
CA GLY A 885 -25.00 -16.82 -24.51
C GLY A 885 -25.59 -17.20 -25.88
N VAL A 886 -25.54 -16.29 -26.86
CA VAL A 886 -26.00 -16.57 -28.23
C VAL A 886 -25.10 -17.59 -28.92
N VAL A 887 -23.77 -17.47 -28.77
CA VAL A 887 -22.81 -18.46 -29.31
C VAL A 887 -23.02 -19.83 -28.69
N LEU A 888 -23.25 -19.90 -27.38
CA LEU A 888 -23.56 -21.15 -26.67
C LEU A 888 -24.85 -21.80 -27.17
N ALA A 889 -25.91 -21.02 -27.43
CA ALA A 889 -27.14 -21.54 -28.00
C ALA A 889 -26.93 -22.12 -29.42
N LEU A 890 -26.13 -21.45 -30.24
CA LEU A 890 -25.75 -21.93 -31.56
C LEU A 890 -24.94 -23.24 -31.48
N LEU A 891 -23.92 -23.30 -30.62
CA LEU A 891 -23.12 -24.52 -30.43
C LEU A 891 -23.95 -25.68 -29.88
N ALA A 892 -24.81 -25.42 -28.90
CA ALA A 892 -25.70 -26.42 -28.32
C ALA A 892 -26.71 -26.99 -29.34
N SER A 893 -27.06 -26.23 -30.38
CA SER A 893 -27.94 -26.69 -31.46
C SER A 893 -27.28 -27.71 -32.40
N THR A 894 -25.93 -27.76 -32.43
CA THR A 894 -25.19 -28.65 -33.35
C THR A 894 -25.27 -30.12 -32.96
N VAL A 895 -25.21 -30.45 -31.67
CA VAL A 895 -25.21 -31.83 -31.16
C VAL A 895 -26.54 -32.54 -31.48
N PRO A 896 -27.71 -31.96 -31.20
CA PRO A 896 -28.99 -32.55 -31.59
C PRO A 896 -29.21 -32.57 -33.12
N ALA A 897 -28.72 -31.57 -33.86
CA ALA A 897 -28.81 -31.54 -35.32
C ALA A 897 -28.02 -32.69 -35.97
N LEU A 898 -26.87 -33.05 -35.41
CA LEU A 898 -26.08 -34.22 -35.83
C LEU A 898 -26.80 -35.54 -35.48
N ALA A 899 -27.48 -35.61 -34.33
CA ALA A 899 -28.26 -36.78 -33.93
C ALA A 899 -29.47 -37.03 -34.85
N LEU A 900 -30.16 -35.98 -35.29
CA LEU A 900 -31.25 -36.04 -36.27
C LEU A 900 -30.82 -36.61 -37.63
N GLY A 901 -29.55 -36.43 -38.00
CA GLY A 901 -28.98 -37.03 -39.21
C GLY A 901 -28.96 -38.56 -39.19
N ARG A 902 -29.00 -39.19 -38.00
CA ARG A 902 -28.81 -40.64 -37.82
C ARG A 902 -30.09 -41.44 -37.53
N THR A 903 -31.19 -40.82 -37.09
CA THR A 903 -32.34 -41.56 -36.51
C THR A 903 -33.71 -41.34 -37.17
N ALA A 904 -33.85 -40.40 -38.11
CA ALA A 904 -35.16 -39.79 -38.37
C ALA A 904 -36.08 -40.46 -39.41
N THR A 905 -35.61 -41.32 -40.32
CA THR A 905 -36.52 -41.80 -41.41
C THR A 905 -37.27 -43.09 -41.07
N ALA A 906 -36.65 -44.05 -40.37
CA ALA A 906 -37.27 -45.37 -40.17
C ALA A 906 -38.21 -45.46 -38.96
N ARG A 907 -38.02 -44.64 -37.92
CA ARG A 907 -38.78 -44.76 -36.65
C ARG A 907 -39.98 -43.82 -36.56
N ALA A 908 -39.92 -42.65 -37.20
CA ALA A 908 -40.98 -41.65 -37.17
C ALA A 908 -42.21 -42.02 -38.03
N LEU A 909 -42.05 -42.92 -39.00
CA LEU A 909 -43.14 -43.46 -39.82
C LEU A 909 -43.79 -44.73 -39.23
N ALA A 910 -43.27 -45.26 -38.12
CA ALA A 910 -43.74 -46.51 -37.51
C ALA A 910 -44.53 -46.30 -36.18
N GLU A 911 -44.69 -45.05 -35.73
CA GLU A 911 -45.44 -44.69 -34.51
C GLU A 911 -46.81 -44.02 -34.82
N GLU A 912 -47.21 -43.95 -36.09
CA GLU A 912 -48.63 -43.82 -36.50
C GLU A 912 -49.17 -45.21 -36.82
#